data_AF-A0A2G5KAU2-F1
#
_entry.id   AF-A0A2G5KAU2-F1
#
_cell.length_a   1.000
_cell.length_b   1.000
_cell.length_c   1.000
_cell.angle_alpha   90.00
_cell.angle_beta   90.00
_cell.angle_gamma   90.00
#
_symmetry.space_group_name_H-M   'P 1'
#
loop_
_entity.id
_entity.type
_entity.pdbx_description
1 polymer ?
#
loop_
_entity_poly.entity_id
_entity_poly.type
_entity_poly.pdbx_seq_one_letter_code
_entity_poly.pdbx_strand_id
1 'polypeptide(L)'
;MLTVSASAISAQSLSFGPSMNMFGTSGLIDMPSAESQPDAEFSTTISSFAGSVRGTFTFQVTPRLSGTFRYTKIDNWVFDNETYDRSFDFQYRLLDETEFRPALAIGLRDFMGTGIYSGQYIVATKNITPKLKVTGGVGWGRFSNSDDIQVYREGNLGGKPSIDDWFSGPAGFFGGVEWQTPVKGLRAKVEYSSDKYAIENTLDRDENFPNRRSEITFDRKSPLNFGLEYSRNSSYSVGLYYMYGSEVGLRFTTSLNPKTGGRGIRDSAPLPITPRARPVDRSTDWQSVDNINAKGRKQLNTLLNKEGLVVESLALSANRAELRVRNERYITTAQAYGRAARAMAFVMPDSVDTFVITPVEQGLPVASMTINRDQLEKFENDPNGIVKSARAFDLSDARKLPSIGELDPELYPDFTWSLAPYVSIKVFDSDDPFAITGGLRLRGDLDISPGFSISGSISKKLIKNDFEPSPSESNLPAVRTDIGQYNRQGDPSLDRLTADYLFKLSPAVYGRVSAGYLEKMYGGVSAEVLYKPVEQNWGLGAEINYVKQRDFDMRLGFRDYSVVTGHVSGYLDMNNGFALQLDAGRYLAGDVGATFSIDRTFDNGWKVGAYATLTDVPAEDFGEGSFDKGVRMEIPLSWAIGTSSKKTVNNTLTSLTRDGGARLNVENRLYPIVKDYHTNAVSGSWGRFWR
;
A
#
# COMPACT_ATOMS: atom_id res chain seq x y z
N MET A 1 0.55 33.86 39.91
CA MET A 1 0.53 32.41 40.15
C MET A 1 0.26 31.73 38.82
N LEU A 2 1.32 31.26 38.15
CA LEU A 2 1.20 30.46 36.93
C LEU A 2 1.01 28.99 37.32
N THR A 3 -0.12 28.40 36.93
CA THR A 3 -0.33 26.95 36.95
C THR A 3 0.20 26.37 35.63
N VAL A 4 1.37 25.74 35.71
CA VAL A 4 1.93 24.93 34.62
C VAL A 4 1.16 23.60 34.60
N SER A 5 0.34 23.39 33.58
CA SER A 5 -0.27 22.10 33.29
C SER A 5 0.81 21.14 32.82
N ALA A 6 1.28 20.28 33.73
CA ALA A 6 2.17 19.17 33.40
C ALA A 6 1.45 18.23 32.43
N SER A 7 1.94 18.18 31.18
CA SER A 7 1.58 17.14 30.24
C SER A 7 2.09 15.81 30.80
N ALA A 8 1.19 14.96 31.26
CA ALA A 8 1.52 13.59 31.65
C ALA A 8 1.99 12.85 30.39
N ILE A 9 3.31 12.75 30.22
CA ILE A 9 3.91 11.70 29.39
C ILE A 9 3.50 10.40 30.07
N SER A 10 2.46 9.75 29.55
CA SER A 10 2.15 8.38 29.93
C SER A 10 3.37 7.55 29.54
N ALA A 11 4.18 7.19 30.54
CA ALA A 11 5.12 6.11 30.39
C ALA A 11 4.26 4.87 30.07
N GLN A 12 4.21 4.48 28.80
CA GLN A 12 3.75 3.16 28.42
C GLN A 12 4.56 2.19 29.27
N SER A 13 3.93 1.60 30.29
CA SER A 13 4.41 0.34 30.80
C SER A 13 4.57 -0.55 29.57
N LEU A 14 5.70 -1.25 29.46
CA LEU A 14 5.80 -2.36 28.53
C LEU A 14 4.75 -3.37 29.00
N SER A 15 3.50 -3.18 28.56
CA SER A 15 2.46 -4.19 28.69
C SER A 15 3.05 -5.47 28.13
N PHE A 16 2.72 -6.60 28.74
CA PHE A 16 3.17 -7.91 28.31
C PHE A 16 2.47 -8.28 26.99
N GLY A 17 2.84 -7.55 25.94
CA GLY A 17 2.21 -7.56 24.63
C GLY A 17 2.66 -8.77 23.80
N PRO A 18 2.06 -8.95 22.63
CA PRO A 18 2.41 -10.04 21.73
C PRO A 18 3.91 -10.01 21.37
N SER A 19 4.49 -11.19 21.17
CA SER A 19 5.86 -11.36 20.67
C SER A 19 5.81 -12.06 19.31
N MET A 20 6.91 -11.97 18.56
CA MET A 20 7.04 -12.64 17.26
C MET A 20 7.73 -14.01 17.43
N ASN A 21 7.53 -14.91 16.49
CA ASN A 21 8.27 -16.18 16.42
C ASN A 21 9.35 -16.12 15.32
N MET A 22 10.06 -17.23 15.10
CA MET A 22 11.09 -17.41 14.08
C MET A 22 10.55 -17.26 12.65
N PHE A 23 9.24 -17.43 12.45
CA PHE A 23 8.57 -17.25 11.18
C PHE A 23 8.09 -15.81 10.94
N GLY A 24 8.25 -14.91 11.92
CA GLY A 24 7.79 -13.52 11.86
C GLY A 24 6.28 -13.36 12.04
N THR A 25 5.60 -14.34 12.65
CA THR A 25 4.18 -14.25 13.05
C THR A 25 4.08 -14.12 14.57
N SER A 26 2.92 -13.72 15.10
CA SER A 26 2.69 -13.76 16.55
C SER A 26 2.86 -15.18 17.09
N GLY A 27 3.68 -15.34 18.12
CA GLY A 27 3.98 -16.68 18.62
C GLY A 27 5.03 -16.79 19.69
N LEU A 28 5.32 -18.04 20.05
CA LEU A 28 6.36 -18.43 20.99
C LEU A 28 7.74 -18.35 20.32
N ILE A 29 8.42 -19.47 20.07
CA ILE A 29 9.71 -19.53 19.39
C ILE A 29 9.51 -19.99 17.95
N ASP A 30 8.92 -21.16 17.75
CA ASP A 30 8.60 -21.73 16.44
C ASP A 30 7.09 -21.82 16.21
N MET A 31 6.34 -22.00 17.31
CA MET A 31 4.90 -22.19 17.33
C MET A 31 4.13 -20.86 17.39
N PRO A 32 2.94 -20.78 16.78
CA PRO A 32 2.11 -19.57 16.79
C PRO A 32 1.44 -19.35 18.16
N SER A 33 0.90 -18.15 18.36
CA SER A 33 0.03 -17.81 19.49
C SER A 33 -1.29 -17.22 18.99
N ALA A 34 -2.29 -17.16 19.88
CA ALA A 34 -3.57 -16.56 19.56
C ALA A 34 -3.57 -15.03 19.64
N GLU A 35 -2.43 -14.39 19.92
CA GLU A 35 -2.35 -12.94 20.08
C GLU A 35 -2.30 -12.22 18.72
N SER A 36 -2.93 -11.05 18.66
CA SER A 36 -2.78 -10.13 17.52
C SER A 36 -1.77 -9.04 17.88
N GLN A 37 -0.94 -8.65 16.91
CA GLN A 37 -0.15 -7.42 17.01
C GLN A 37 -1.08 -6.19 17.08
N PRO A 38 -0.58 -5.01 17.47
CA PRO A 38 -1.36 -3.78 17.39
C PRO A 38 -1.93 -3.54 15.97
N ASP A 39 -3.17 -3.04 15.89
CA ASP A 39 -3.80 -2.77 14.59
C ASP A 39 -2.92 -1.86 13.72
N ALA A 40 -2.81 -2.22 12.43
CA ALA A 40 -1.96 -1.58 11.44
C ALA A 40 -0.44 -1.71 11.67
N GLU A 41 0.02 -2.52 12.61
CA GLU A 41 1.45 -2.75 12.77
C GLU A 41 2.03 -3.49 11.57
N PHE A 42 3.12 -2.95 11.04
CA PHE A 42 3.98 -3.56 10.05
C PHE A 42 5.26 -4.02 10.73
N SER A 43 5.60 -5.29 10.55
CA SER A 43 6.80 -5.88 11.12
C SER A 43 7.67 -6.47 10.02
N THR A 44 8.97 -6.17 10.06
CA THR A 44 9.99 -6.85 9.26
C THR A 44 10.85 -7.67 10.20
N THR A 45 10.92 -8.98 9.95
CA THR A 45 11.67 -9.94 10.75
C THR A 45 12.75 -10.58 9.88
N ILE A 46 13.97 -10.64 10.40
CA ILE A 46 15.04 -11.48 9.85
C ILE A 46 15.34 -12.54 10.90
N SER A 47 15.36 -13.81 10.50
CA SER A 47 15.67 -14.91 11.41
C SER A 47 16.59 -15.94 10.77
N SER A 48 17.37 -16.63 11.60
CA SER A 48 18.28 -17.69 11.16
C SER A 48 18.21 -18.87 12.13
N PHE A 49 18.15 -20.07 11.57
CA PHE A 49 18.10 -21.34 12.30
C PHE A 49 18.49 -22.50 11.38
N ALA A 50 19.38 -23.40 11.80
CA ALA A 50 19.66 -24.66 11.10
C ALA A 50 19.90 -24.52 9.58
N GLY A 51 20.81 -23.64 9.15
CA GLY A 51 21.09 -23.39 7.72
C GLY A 51 19.98 -22.67 6.94
N SER A 52 18.88 -22.29 7.61
CA SER A 52 17.80 -21.51 7.01
C SER A 52 17.87 -20.04 7.45
N VAL A 53 17.65 -19.13 6.51
CA VAL A 53 17.53 -17.68 6.75
C VAL A 53 16.19 -17.22 6.19
N ARG A 54 15.40 -16.53 7.01
CA ARG A 54 14.06 -16.05 6.65
C ARG A 54 14.00 -14.53 6.72
N GLY A 55 13.53 -13.91 5.65
CA GLY A 55 13.06 -12.53 5.63
C GLY A 55 11.54 -12.51 5.60
N THR A 56 10.91 -11.99 6.65
CA THR A 56 9.45 -11.98 6.80
C THR A 56 8.92 -10.55 6.88
N PHE A 57 7.83 -10.28 6.16
CA PHE A 57 7.01 -9.09 6.29
C PHE A 57 5.63 -9.47 6.78
N THR A 58 5.22 -8.93 7.92
CA THR A 58 3.91 -9.18 8.52
C THR A 58 3.16 -7.88 8.65
N PHE A 59 1.89 -7.88 8.26
CA PHE A 59 1.00 -6.75 8.42
C PHE A 59 -0.25 -7.15 9.22
N GLN A 60 -0.50 -6.45 10.31
CA GLN A 60 -1.73 -6.57 11.09
C GLN A 60 -2.87 -5.81 10.39
N VAL A 61 -3.46 -6.46 9.39
CA VAL A 61 -4.49 -5.93 8.48
C VAL A 61 -5.70 -5.37 9.23
N THR A 62 -6.15 -6.03 10.30
CA THR A 62 -7.20 -5.57 11.23
C THR A 62 -6.85 -6.00 12.66
N PRO A 63 -7.56 -5.58 13.72
CA PRO A 63 -7.31 -6.06 15.09
C PRO A 63 -7.42 -7.59 15.31
N ARG A 64 -7.93 -8.33 14.31
CA ARG A 64 -8.08 -9.79 14.35
C ARG A 64 -7.38 -10.50 13.20
N LEU A 65 -7.02 -9.81 12.12
CA LEU A 65 -6.47 -10.41 10.91
C LEU A 65 -5.04 -9.95 10.67
N SER A 66 -4.12 -10.89 10.49
CA SER A 66 -2.76 -10.64 10.00
C SER A 66 -2.45 -11.46 8.76
N GLY A 67 -1.72 -10.85 7.83
CA GLY A 67 -1.14 -11.52 6.68
C GLY A 67 0.37 -11.39 6.70
N THR A 68 1.05 -12.44 6.25
CA THR A 68 2.51 -12.53 6.28
C THR A 68 3.01 -13.01 4.92
N PHE A 69 4.05 -12.34 4.42
CA PHE A 69 4.85 -12.81 3.29
C PHE A 69 6.24 -13.15 3.81
N ARG A 70 6.74 -14.33 3.45
CA ARG A 70 8.05 -14.82 3.88
C ARG A 70 8.85 -15.28 2.67
N TYR A 71 10.11 -14.85 2.64
CA TYR A 71 11.13 -15.36 1.75
C TYR A 71 12.15 -16.15 2.57
N THR A 72 12.38 -17.40 2.21
CA THR A 72 13.29 -18.29 2.93
C THR A 72 14.39 -18.75 2.00
N LYS A 73 15.64 -18.67 2.45
CA LYS A 73 16.76 -19.42 1.89
C LYS A 73 17.03 -20.62 2.80
N ILE A 74 17.18 -21.80 2.23
CA ILE A 74 17.53 -23.03 2.93
C ILE A 74 18.81 -23.58 2.31
N ASP A 75 19.89 -23.61 3.09
CA ASP A 75 21.15 -24.23 2.69
C ASP A 75 21.07 -25.74 2.92
N ASN A 76 21.72 -26.51 2.04
CA ASN A 76 21.76 -27.97 2.07
C ASN A 76 20.35 -28.57 2.18
N TRP A 77 19.44 -28.07 1.35
CA TRP A 77 18.13 -28.67 1.21
C TRP A 77 18.28 -30.10 0.68
N VAL A 78 17.37 -30.97 1.09
CA VAL A 78 17.39 -32.40 0.72
C VAL A 78 17.45 -32.67 -0.79
N PHE A 79 17.04 -31.71 -1.63
CA PHE A 79 17.05 -31.85 -3.09
C PHE A 79 18.13 -31.02 -3.79
N ASP A 80 18.59 -29.92 -3.19
CA ASP A 80 19.45 -28.93 -3.85
C ASP A 80 20.51 -28.38 -2.87
N ASN A 81 21.57 -27.75 -3.38
CA ASN A 81 22.55 -27.09 -2.51
C ASN A 81 21.94 -25.88 -1.78
N GLU A 82 21.09 -25.14 -2.48
CA GLU A 82 20.38 -23.99 -1.95
C GLU A 82 18.96 -24.01 -2.53
N THR A 83 17.97 -23.74 -1.69
CA THR A 83 16.57 -23.62 -2.12
C THR A 83 15.99 -22.31 -1.61
N TYR A 84 15.23 -21.64 -2.48
CA TYR A 84 14.50 -20.44 -2.15
C TYR A 84 13.00 -20.75 -2.09
N ASP A 85 12.35 -20.37 -0.99
CA ASP A 85 10.91 -20.53 -0.80
C ASP A 85 10.22 -19.18 -0.61
N ARG A 86 9.04 -19.07 -1.19
CA ARG A 86 8.11 -17.94 -1.04
C ARG A 86 6.81 -18.45 -0.47
N SER A 87 6.51 -18.03 0.75
CA SER A 87 5.31 -18.47 1.45
C SER A 87 4.46 -17.31 1.94
N PHE A 88 3.15 -17.55 1.95
CA PHE A 88 2.15 -16.64 2.51
C PHE A 88 1.50 -17.31 3.70
N ASP A 89 1.39 -16.57 4.81
CA ASP A 89 0.66 -17.02 6.00
C ASP A 89 -0.53 -16.09 6.28
N PHE A 90 -1.54 -16.66 6.91
CA PHE A 90 -2.76 -15.99 7.33
C PHE A 90 -3.09 -16.39 8.77
N GLN A 91 -3.47 -15.42 9.61
CA GLN A 91 -4.01 -15.72 10.93
C GLN A 91 -5.24 -14.84 11.22
N TYR A 92 -6.32 -15.49 11.67
CA TYR A 92 -7.53 -14.82 12.13
C TYR A 92 -7.84 -15.17 13.59
N ARG A 93 -7.94 -14.15 14.42
CA ARG A 93 -8.29 -14.28 15.84
C ARG A 93 -9.82 -14.29 16.00
N LEU A 94 -10.34 -15.47 16.32
CA LEU A 94 -11.76 -15.76 16.47
C LEU A 94 -12.34 -15.12 17.75
N LEU A 95 -11.61 -15.24 18.87
CA LEU A 95 -12.06 -14.79 20.18
C LEU A 95 -11.03 -13.85 20.83
N ASP A 96 -11.53 -12.76 21.41
CA ASP A 96 -10.78 -11.95 22.38
C ASP A 96 -10.65 -12.70 23.71
N GLU A 97 -9.46 -12.61 24.29
CA GLU A 97 -9.24 -13.01 25.68
C GLU A 97 -10.17 -12.20 26.60
N THR A 98 -10.79 -12.88 27.55
CA THR A 98 -11.53 -12.23 28.65
C THR A 98 -10.94 -12.67 29.98
N GLU A 99 -11.58 -12.40 31.10
CA GLU A 99 -11.16 -12.94 32.39
C GLU A 99 -11.18 -14.49 32.42
N PHE A 100 -12.21 -15.11 31.83
CA PHE A 100 -12.45 -16.56 31.97
C PHE A 100 -12.08 -17.42 30.76
N ARG A 101 -11.89 -16.81 29.57
CA ARG A 101 -11.55 -17.57 28.36
C ARG A 101 -10.22 -17.09 27.75
N PRO A 102 -9.45 -17.97 27.10
CA PRO A 102 -8.29 -17.55 26.32
C PRO A 102 -8.72 -16.83 25.05
N ALA A 103 -7.80 -16.07 24.44
CA ALA A 103 -7.92 -15.73 23.04
C ALA A 103 -7.84 -17.02 22.20
N LEU A 104 -8.55 -17.06 21.07
CA LEU A 104 -8.56 -18.19 20.15
C LEU A 104 -8.27 -17.68 18.74
N ALA A 105 -7.35 -18.33 18.03
CA ALA A 105 -7.04 -18.01 16.64
C ALA A 105 -6.94 -19.27 15.79
N ILE A 106 -7.21 -19.08 14.50
CA ILE A 106 -6.99 -20.05 13.43
C ILE A 106 -5.96 -19.47 12.48
N GLY A 107 -5.05 -20.30 11.97
CA GLY A 107 -4.07 -19.84 11.00
C GLY A 107 -3.68 -20.90 9.99
N LEU A 108 -3.22 -20.40 8.86
CA LEU A 108 -2.70 -21.17 7.74
C LEU A 108 -1.29 -20.63 7.46
N ARG A 109 -0.29 -21.49 7.59
CA ARG A 109 1.10 -21.21 7.23
C ARG A 109 1.35 -21.80 5.85
N ASP A 110 2.03 -21.04 4.99
CA ASP A 110 2.39 -21.47 3.64
C ASP A 110 1.21 -22.13 2.90
N PHE A 111 0.07 -21.43 2.91
CA PHE A 111 -1.18 -21.92 2.32
C PHE A 111 -1.24 -21.70 0.80
N MET A 112 -0.26 -20.97 0.27
CA MET A 112 -0.18 -20.47 -1.10
C MET A 112 1.27 -20.39 -1.60
N GLY A 113 2.20 -21.17 -1.05
CA GLY A 113 3.60 -21.27 -1.50
C GLY A 113 3.94 -22.67 -2.00
N THR A 114 5.17 -23.13 -1.72
CA THR A 114 5.72 -24.41 -2.22
C THR A 114 5.30 -25.62 -1.39
N GLY A 115 4.73 -25.40 -0.21
CA GLY A 115 4.34 -26.46 0.70
C GLY A 115 5.43 -26.82 1.73
N ILE A 116 6.67 -26.34 1.55
CA ILE A 116 7.79 -26.64 2.44
C ILE A 116 7.41 -26.37 3.90
N TYR A 117 6.77 -25.25 4.21
CA TYR A 117 6.39 -24.90 5.57
C TYR A 117 4.88 -25.00 5.83
N SER A 118 4.14 -25.74 4.99
CA SER A 118 2.68 -25.76 5.04
C SER A 118 2.14 -26.38 6.30
N GLY A 119 1.14 -25.72 6.89
CA GLY A 119 0.44 -26.25 8.04
C GLY A 119 -0.73 -25.38 8.46
N GLN A 120 -1.71 -26.00 9.11
CA GLN A 120 -2.87 -25.31 9.67
C GLN A 120 -2.88 -25.49 11.17
N TYR A 121 -3.41 -24.50 11.90
CA TYR A 121 -3.46 -24.59 13.36
C TYR A 121 -4.67 -23.89 13.95
N ILE A 122 -5.08 -24.37 15.11
CA ILE A 122 -5.97 -23.70 16.05
C ILE A 122 -5.19 -23.52 17.34
N VAL A 123 -5.09 -22.30 17.84
CA VAL A 123 -4.28 -21.95 19.01
C VAL A 123 -5.04 -21.08 19.98
N ALA A 124 -4.84 -21.33 21.27
CA ALA A 124 -5.35 -20.55 22.36
C ALA A 124 -4.23 -19.95 23.19
N THR A 125 -4.38 -18.68 23.60
CA THR A 125 -3.41 -17.99 24.46
C THR A 125 -4.11 -17.29 25.61
N LYS A 126 -3.53 -17.39 26.81
CA LYS A 126 -4.06 -16.82 28.05
C LYS A 126 -2.96 -16.13 28.84
N ASN A 127 -3.22 -14.89 29.26
CA ASN A 127 -2.47 -14.21 30.30
C ASN A 127 -2.95 -14.73 31.66
N ILE A 128 -2.23 -15.72 32.21
CA ILE A 128 -2.54 -16.28 33.54
C ILE A 128 -2.22 -15.26 34.64
N THR A 129 -1.17 -14.45 34.43
CA THR A 129 -0.85 -13.29 35.26
C THR A 129 -0.38 -12.15 34.35
N PRO A 130 -0.25 -10.90 34.85
CA PRO A 130 0.33 -9.80 34.07
C PRO A 130 1.76 -10.03 33.56
N LYS A 131 2.44 -11.10 33.99
CA LYS A 131 3.81 -11.46 33.62
C LYS A 131 3.95 -12.88 33.07
N LEU A 132 2.87 -13.65 32.97
CA LEU A 132 2.92 -15.06 32.58
C LEU A 132 1.82 -15.38 31.57
N LYS A 133 2.24 -15.86 30.41
CA LYS A 133 1.38 -16.24 29.29
C LYS A 133 1.55 -17.71 29.02
N VAL A 134 0.43 -18.38 28.80
CA VAL A 134 0.39 -19.78 28.40
C VAL A 134 -0.31 -19.87 27.05
N THR A 135 0.30 -20.62 26.14
CA THR A 135 -0.21 -20.87 24.80
C THR A 135 -0.30 -22.37 24.59
N GLY A 136 -1.38 -22.84 23.98
CA GLY A 136 -1.55 -24.23 23.59
C GLY A 136 -2.39 -24.33 22.33
N GLY A 137 -2.05 -25.26 21.44
CA GLY A 137 -2.73 -25.41 20.17
C GLY A 137 -2.66 -26.84 19.63
N VAL A 138 -3.41 -27.04 18.57
CA VAL A 138 -3.42 -28.24 17.74
C VAL A 138 -3.19 -27.82 16.30
N GLY A 139 -2.41 -28.59 15.55
CA GLY A 139 -2.16 -28.29 14.14
C GLY A 139 -1.89 -29.51 13.27
N TRP A 140 -1.95 -29.26 11.97
CA TRP A 140 -1.81 -30.21 10.86
C TRP A 140 -0.64 -29.79 9.96
N GLY A 141 -0.20 -30.68 9.07
CA GLY A 141 0.99 -30.46 8.24
C GLY A 141 2.25 -30.34 9.10
N ARG A 142 3.03 -29.27 8.95
CA ARG A 142 4.21 -28.96 9.79
C ARG A 142 3.92 -28.82 11.29
N PHE A 143 2.68 -28.50 11.65
CA PHE A 143 2.27 -28.46 13.06
C PHE A 143 1.82 -29.82 13.59
N SER A 144 1.85 -30.86 12.77
CA SER A 144 1.60 -32.24 13.19
C SER A 144 2.90 -32.89 13.69
N ASN A 145 2.77 -33.97 14.46
CA ASN A 145 3.89 -34.84 14.81
C ASN A 145 4.07 -35.98 13.77
N SER A 146 3.67 -35.73 12.52
CA SER A 146 3.72 -36.68 11.40
C SER A 146 5.04 -36.58 10.63
N ASP A 147 5.41 -37.69 9.99
CA ASP A 147 6.52 -37.71 9.03
C ASP A 147 6.02 -37.45 7.59
N ASP A 148 4.70 -37.47 7.37
CA ASP A 148 4.04 -37.26 6.08
C ASP A 148 3.83 -35.75 5.83
N ILE A 149 4.81 -35.12 5.19
CA ILE A 149 4.79 -33.70 4.81
C ILE A 149 4.78 -33.59 3.28
N GLN A 150 3.71 -33.04 2.72
CA GLN A 150 3.58 -32.81 1.29
C GLN A 150 4.35 -31.55 0.86
N VAL A 151 5.29 -31.72 -0.07
CA VAL A 151 6.05 -30.62 -0.69
C VAL A 151 5.82 -30.63 -2.19
N TYR A 152 5.42 -29.49 -2.75
CA TYR A 152 5.18 -29.32 -4.17
C TYR A 152 6.45 -28.74 -4.83
N ARG A 153 7.01 -29.43 -5.82
CA ARG A 153 8.19 -28.94 -6.55
C ARG A 153 7.86 -27.77 -7.47
N GLU A 154 8.82 -26.87 -7.65
CA GLU A 154 8.84 -25.93 -8.78
C GLU A 154 8.69 -26.72 -10.09
N GLY A 155 7.71 -26.31 -10.90
CA GLY A 155 7.25 -27.03 -12.11
C GLY A 155 5.95 -27.84 -11.93
N ASN A 156 5.47 -28.08 -10.71
CA ASN A 156 4.18 -28.75 -10.44
C ASN A 156 3.37 -28.02 -9.35
N LEU A 157 2.27 -27.39 -9.73
CA LEU A 157 1.14 -26.94 -8.86
C LEU A 157 1.44 -25.98 -7.67
N GLY A 158 2.70 -25.61 -7.41
CA GLY A 158 3.08 -24.65 -6.37
C GLY A 158 2.27 -23.36 -6.46
N GLY A 159 1.82 -22.84 -5.32
CA GLY A 159 1.04 -21.60 -5.25
C GLY A 159 -0.49 -21.74 -5.40
N LYS A 160 -1.04 -22.95 -5.64
CA LYS A 160 -2.49 -23.23 -5.52
C LYS A 160 -2.86 -23.50 -4.05
N PRO A 161 -3.91 -22.86 -3.50
CA PRO A 161 -4.46 -23.25 -2.21
C PRO A 161 -5.04 -24.68 -2.27
N SER A 162 -4.52 -25.60 -1.46
CA SER A 162 -5.05 -26.96 -1.28
C SER A 162 -6.21 -26.97 -0.27
N ILE A 163 -7.30 -26.28 -0.59
CA ILE A 163 -8.43 -26.06 0.34
C ILE A 163 -9.04 -27.38 0.83
N ASP A 164 -9.11 -28.39 -0.04
CA ASP A 164 -9.70 -29.69 0.27
C ASP A 164 -8.91 -30.48 1.33
N ASP A 165 -7.63 -30.16 1.52
CA ASP A 165 -6.74 -30.83 2.48
C ASP A 165 -6.67 -30.11 3.84
N TRP A 166 -7.23 -28.91 3.96
CA TRP A 166 -7.11 -28.11 5.18
C TRP A 166 -7.80 -28.75 6.37
N PHE A 167 -7.09 -28.79 7.51
CA PHE A 167 -7.57 -29.39 8.77
C PHE A 167 -7.91 -30.88 8.64
N SER A 168 -7.26 -31.57 7.69
CA SER A 168 -7.39 -33.01 7.47
C SER A 168 -6.07 -33.73 7.75
N GLY A 169 -6.13 -35.05 7.99
CA GLY A 169 -4.95 -35.87 8.28
C GLY A 169 -4.45 -35.80 9.73
N PRO A 170 -3.20 -36.25 10.00
CA PRO A 170 -2.62 -36.30 11.33
C PRO A 170 -2.51 -34.92 11.99
N ALA A 171 -2.83 -34.86 13.29
CA ALA A 171 -2.74 -33.65 14.09
C ALA A 171 -1.69 -33.80 15.22
N GLY A 172 -1.04 -32.69 15.57
CA GLY A 172 -0.09 -32.59 16.68
C GLY A 172 -0.50 -31.51 17.66
N PHE A 173 -0.23 -31.72 18.94
CA PHE A 173 -0.41 -30.69 19.97
C PHE A 173 0.90 -29.93 20.16
N PHE A 174 0.81 -28.62 20.37
CA PHE A 174 1.95 -27.79 20.70
C PHE A 174 1.58 -26.80 21.81
N GLY A 175 2.59 -26.20 22.45
CA GLY A 175 2.32 -25.18 23.45
C GLY A 175 3.56 -24.72 24.18
N GLY A 176 3.38 -23.77 25.09
CA GLY A 176 4.49 -23.22 25.83
C GLY A 176 4.10 -22.05 26.70
N VAL A 177 5.12 -21.50 27.34
CA VAL A 177 5.00 -20.45 28.34
C VAL A 177 5.94 -19.30 27.99
N GLU A 178 5.41 -18.08 28.02
CA GLU A 178 6.20 -16.86 27.97
C GLU A 178 6.15 -16.17 29.34
N TRP A 179 7.30 -15.75 29.83
CA TRP A 179 7.43 -15.08 31.12
C TRP A 179 8.17 -13.76 30.99
N GLN A 180 7.56 -12.67 31.46
CA GLN A 180 8.20 -11.38 31.57
C GLN A 180 9.11 -11.38 32.81
N THR A 181 10.42 -11.40 32.57
CA THR A 181 11.42 -11.43 33.63
C THR A 181 11.42 -10.11 34.43
N PRO A 182 12.05 -10.06 35.62
CA PRO A 182 12.27 -8.80 36.35
C PRO A 182 13.13 -7.79 35.58
N VAL A 183 13.91 -8.22 34.58
CA VAL A 183 14.73 -7.33 33.76
C VAL A 183 13.84 -6.65 32.71
N LYS A 184 13.85 -5.31 32.70
CA LYS A 184 13.00 -4.51 31.81
C LYS A 184 13.26 -4.88 30.34
N GLY A 185 12.19 -5.25 29.64
CA GLY A 185 12.24 -5.60 28.23
C GLY A 185 12.68 -7.04 27.93
N LEU A 186 13.13 -7.82 28.93
CA LEU A 186 13.59 -9.19 28.75
C LEU A 186 12.49 -10.20 29.09
N ARG A 187 12.27 -11.16 28.19
CA ARG A 187 11.30 -12.25 28.31
C ARG A 187 11.98 -13.60 28.14
N ALA A 188 11.51 -14.60 28.87
CA ALA A 188 11.92 -15.99 28.69
C ALA A 188 10.78 -16.79 28.07
N LYS A 189 11.12 -17.74 27.20
CA LYS A 189 10.18 -18.63 26.52
C LYS A 189 10.59 -20.08 26.73
N VAL A 190 9.61 -20.94 27.02
CA VAL A 190 9.74 -22.39 26.97
C VAL A 190 8.65 -22.89 26.04
N GLU A 191 9.01 -23.68 25.04
CA GLU A 191 8.09 -24.16 24.02
C GLU A 191 8.27 -25.66 23.82
N TYR A 192 7.15 -26.37 23.70
CA TYR A 192 7.06 -27.69 23.09
C TYR A 192 6.54 -27.52 21.66
N SER A 193 7.39 -27.86 20.70
CA SER A 193 7.07 -27.85 19.28
C SER A 193 6.67 -29.24 18.81
N SER A 194 5.54 -29.31 18.10
CA SER A 194 5.09 -30.53 17.44
C SER A 194 5.85 -30.83 16.15
N ASP A 195 6.51 -29.83 15.54
CA ASP A 195 7.21 -30.02 14.27
C ASP A 195 8.40 -30.97 14.44
N LYS A 196 8.39 -32.04 13.66
CA LYS A 196 9.47 -33.03 13.61
C LYS A 196 10.60 -32.60 12.69
N TYR A 197 10.37 -31.63 11.80
CA TYR A 197 11.29 -31.31 10.71
C TYR A 197 11.67 -32.59 9.95
N ALA A 198 10.66 -33.43 9.66
CA ALA A 198 10.87 -34.80 9.18
C ALA A 198 11.70 -34.84 7.88
N ILE A 199 11.59 -33.81 7.05
CA ILE A 199 12.35 -33.66 5.80
C ILE A 199 13.80 -33.23 6.08
N GLU A 200 14.02 -32.33 7.03
CA GLU A 200 15.34 -31.78 7.35
C GLU A 200 16.18 -32.69 8.26
N ASN A 201 15.52 -33.57 9.03
CA ASN A 201 16.11 -34.36 10.11
C ASN A 201 16.33 -35.84 9.76
N THR A 202 15.89 -36.32 8.60
CA THR A 202 16.01 -37.74 8.24
C THR A 202 16.87 -37.96 6.99
N LEU A 203 17.64 -39.05 6.97
CA LEU A 203 18.37 -39.50 5.78
C LEU A 203 17.58 -40.53 4.97
N ASP A 204 16.38 -40.88 5.41
CA ASP A 204 15.68 -42.03 4.85
C ASP A 204 15.39 -41.79 3.37
N ARG A 205 15.81 -42.74 2.54
CA ARG A 205 15.44 -42.77 1.11
C ARG A 205 13.97 -43.13 1.05
N ASP A 206 13.12 -42.15 1.29
CA ASP A 206 11.72 -42.26 0.95
C ASP A 206 11.62 -42.64 -0.53
N GLU A 207 10.89 -43.72 -0.84
CA GLU A 207 10.69 -44.19 -2.21
C GLU A 207 10.04 -43.11 -3.09
N ASN A 208 9.34 -42.16 -2.48
CA ASN A 208 8.75 -40.99 -3.14
C ASN A 208 9.77 -39.89 -3.48
N PHE A 209 10.97 -39.93 -2.90
CA PHE A 209 12.03 -38.94 -3.08
C PHE A 209 13.37 -39.59 -3.51
N PRO A 210 13.42 -40.25 -4.67
CA PRO A 210 14.57 -41.05 -5.12
C PRO A 210 15.87 -40.23 -5.32
N ASN A 211 15.76 -38.90 -5.45
CA ASN A 211 16.87 -37.96 -5.64
C ASN A 211 17.28 -37.21 -4.36
N ARG A 212 16.85 -37.68 -3.18
CA ARG A 212 17.22 -37.08 -1.89
C ARG A 212 18.73 -37.23 -1.63
N ARG A 213 19.38 -36.13 -1.24
CA ARG A 213 20.80 -36.11 -0.84
C ARG A 213 21.01 -36.89 0.47
N SER A 214 22.20 -37.45 0.64
CA SER A 214 22.58 -38.24 1.82
C SER A 214 23.11 -37.38 2.99
N GLU A 215 22.53 -36.20 3.20
CA GLU A 215 22.90 -35.26 4.27
C GLU A 215 21.63 -34.72 4.94
N ILE A 216 21.62 -34.66 6.27
CA ILE A 216 20.55 -33.98 7.05
C ILE A 216 20.89 -32.51 7.17
N THR A 217 19.88 -31.65 7.15
CA THR A 217 20.06 -30.20 7.34
C THR A 217 20.44 -29.89 8.79
N PHE A 218 19.80 -30.56 9.76
CA PHE A 218 20.20 -30.53 11.18
C PHE A 218 19.66 -31.76 11.95
N ASP A 219 20.24 -32.03 13.12
CA ASP A 219 19.87 -33.17 13.98
C ASP A 219 18.93 -32.73 15.12
N ARG A 220 17.64 -33.03 15.02
CA ARG A 220 16.63 -32.75 16.05
C ARG A 220 16.68 -33.79 17.17
N LYS A 221 17.13 -33.37 18.36
CA LYS A 221 17.28 -34.21 19.56
C LYS A 221 16.14 -34.09 20.57
N SER A 222 15.37 -33.01 20.51
CA SER A 222 14.32 -32.70 21.49
C SER A 222 13.18 -31.92 20.83
N PRO A 223 11.91 -32.08 21.27
CA PRO A 223 10.81 -31.20 20.89
C PRO A 223 10.78 -29.88 21.69
N LEU A 224 11.67 -29.72 22.69
CA LEU A 224 11.67 -28.56 23.58
C LEU A 224 12.62 -27.47 23.07
N ASN A 225 12.11 -26.24 23.04
CA ASN A 225 12.82 -25.03 22.67
C ASN A 225 12.86 -24.06 23.86
N PHE A 226 13.97 -23.36 24.03
CA PHE A 226 14.18 -22.39 25.11
C PHE A 226 14.67 -21.06 24.52
N GLY A 227 14.18 -19.95 25.04
CA GLY A 227 14.42 -18.65 24.43
C GLY A 227 14.54 -17.49 25.40
N LEU A 228 15.37 -16.52 25.04
CA LEU A 228 15.39 -15.19 25.62
C LEU A 228 15.11 -14.15 24.54
N GLU A 229 14.22 -13.22 24.84
CA GLU A 229 13.85 -12.14 23.93
C GLU A 229 13.97 -10.79 24.64
N TYR A 230 14.72 -9.87 24.04
CA TYR A 230 14.87 -8.51 24.52
C TYR A 230 14.17 -7.52 23.60
N SER A 231 13.24 -6.74 24.15
CA SER A 231 12.54 -5.66 23.47
C SER A 231 12.88 -4.32 24.11
N ARG A 232 13.46 -3.40 23.32
CA ARG A 232 13.80 -2.05 23.81
C ARG A 232 12.56 -1.16 23.92
N ASN A 233 11.65 -1.31 22.96
CA ASN A 233 10.37 -0.62 22.82
C ASN A 233 9.48 -1.48 21.89
N SER A 234 8.31 -0.98 21.50
CA SER A 234 7.44 -1.66 20.53
C SER A 234 8.00 -1.71 19.11
N SER A 235 9.17 -1.08 18.84
CA SER A 235 9.74 -0.99 17.49
C SER A 235 10.90 -1.95 17.25
N TYR A 236 11.57 -2.47 18.28
CA TYR A 236 12.75 -3.31 18.11
C TYR A 236 12.79 -4.46 19.12
N SER A 237 12.99 -5.67 18.61
CA SER A 237 13.22 -6.85 19.44
C SER A 237 14.28 -7.79 18.85
N VAL A 238 15.03 -8.42 19.76
CA VAL A 238 16.07 -9.42 19.44
C VAL A 238 15.76 -10.68 20.23
N GLY A 239 15.78 -11.83 19.58
CA GLY A 239 15.60 -13.15 20.16
C GLY A 239 16.83 -14.03 19.99
N LEU A 240 17.20 -14.75 21.06
CA LEU A 240 18.18 -15.83 21.06
C LEU A 240 17.49 -17.09 21.57
N TYR A 241 17.56 -18.16 20.78
CA TYR A 241 16.85 -19.39 21.02
C TYR A 241 17.80 -20.58 20.96
N TYR A 242 17.63 -21.52 21.87
CA TYR A 242 18.19 -22.86 21.76
C TYR A 242 17.05 -23.80 21.36
N MET A 243 17.14 -24.31 20.14
CA MET A 243 16.05 -25.00 19.45
C MET A 243 16.41 -26.45 19.20
N TYR A 244 15.43 -27.32 19.40
CA TYR A 244 15.46 -28.73 19.04
C TYR A 244 16.59 -29.57 19.67
N GLY A 245 17.23 -29.05 20.72
CA GLY A 245 18.32 -29.72 21.44
C GLY A 245 19.66 -29.74 20.71
N SER A 246 19.84 -28.96 19.65
CA SER A 246 21.04 -29.00 18.81
C SER A 246 21.44 -27.64 18.23
N GLU A 247 20.47 -26.76 17.98
CA GLU A 247 20.68 -25.58 17.15
C GLU A 247 20.44 -24.28 17.91
N VAL A 248 21.09 -23.22 17.44
CA VAL A 248 20.88 -21.85 17.92
C VAL A 248 20.10 -21.06 16.89
N GLY A 249 18.98 -20.48 17.31
CA GLY A 249 18.16 -19.57 16.52
C GLY A 249 18.42 -18.11 16.90
N LEU A 250 18.50 -17.25 15.90
CA LEU A 250 18.56 -15.80 16.07
C LEU A 250 17.39 -15.14 15.35
N ARG A 251 16.79 -14.12 15.98
CA ARG A 251 15.72 -13.32 15.38
C ARG A 251 15.93 -11.84 15.66
N PHE A 252 15.82 -11.02 14.63
CA PHE A 252 15.70 -9.58 14.74
C PHE A 252 14.35 -9.14 14.18
N THR A 253 13.63 -8.24 14.85
CA THR A 253 12.38 -7.68 14.34
C THR A 253 12.35 -6.17 14.54
N THR A 254 11.93 -5.49 13.47
CA THR A 254 11.58 -4.07 13.49
C THR A 254 10.10 -3.91 13.23
N SER A 255 9.42 -3.07 14.03
CA SER A 255 7.98 -2.80 13.92
C SER A 255 7.71 -1.31 13.76
N LEU A 256 6.77 -1.00 12.87
CA LEU A 256 6.30 0.35 12.59
C LEU A 256 4.77 0.35 12.51
N ASN A 257 4.13 1.30 13.20
CA ASN A 257 2.69 1.43 13.19
C ASN A 257 2.27 2.82 12.65
N PRO A 258 1.59 2.90 11.50
CA PRO A 258 1.12 4.16 10.90
C PRO A 258 0.20 4.97 11.82
N LYS A 259 -0.51 4.33 12.76
CA LYS A 259 -1.44 5.00 13.68
C LYS A 259 -0.75 5.68 14.87
N THR A 260 0.45 5.25 15.23
CA THR A 260 1.12 5.71 16.48
C THR A 260 2.55 6.23 16.27
N GLY A 261 3.16 6.02 15.09
CA GLY A 261 4.61 6.08 14.90
C GLY A 261 5.24 7.33 14.28
N GLY A 262 4.56 8.48 14.16
CA GLY A 262 5.12 9.67 13.48
C GLY A 262 5.41 10.85 14.40
N ARG A 263 6.50 11.61 14.14
CA ARG A 263 6.53 13.03 14.52
C ARG A 263 5.38 13.69 13.75
N GLY A 264 4.40 14.26 14.45
CA GLY A 264 3.27 14.93 13.80
C GLY A 264 3.76 15.94 12.76
N ILE A 265 3.03 16.07 11.65
CA ILE A 265 3.38 17.01 10.58
C ILE A 265 3.41 18.44 11.16
N ARG A 266 4.53 19.13 10.97
CA ARG A 266 4.75 20.51 11.43
C ARG A 266 4.52 21.49 10.29
N ASP A 267 3.25 21.71 9.95
CA ASP A 267 2.87 22.75 8.98
C ASP A 267 2.80 24.12 9.65
N SER A 268 2.84 25.19 8.84
CA SER A 268 2.56 26.56 9.27
C SER A 268 1.16 26.66 9.86
N ALA A 269 0.97 27.55 10.85
CA ALA A 269 -0.36 27.89 11.32
C ALA A 269 -1.24 28.39 10.15
N PRO A 270 -2.53 28.03 10.12
CA PRO A 270 -3.44 28.50 9.09
C PRO A 270 -3.70 30.00 9.23
N LEU A 271 -4.13 30.64 8.14
CA LEU A 271 -4.65 31.99 8.18
C LEU A 271 -5.85 32.06 9.16
N PRO A 272 -5.89 33.00 10.11
CA PRO A 272 -7.04 33.13 11.01
C PRO A 272 -8.26 33.62 10.22
N ILE A 273 -9.47 33.17 10.58
CA ILE A 273 -10.71 33.74 10.03
C ILE A 273 -11.06 34.96 10.86
N THR A 274 -11.11 36.12 10.20
CA THR A 274 -11.65 37.34 10.81
C THR A 274 -13.13 37.45 10.44
N PRO A 275 -14.07 37.33 11.39
CA PRO A 275 -15.48 37.48 11.10
C PRO A 275 -15.79 38.86 10.52
N ARG A 276 -16.76 38.93 9.60
CA ARG A 276 -17.20 40.21 9.04
C ARG A 276 -17.83 41.09 10.13
N ALA A 277 -17.65 42.40 10.01
CA ALA A 277 -18.32 43.36 10.88
C ALA A 277 -19.85 43.20 10.77
N ARG A 278 -20.55 43.45 11.88
CA ARG A 278 -22.02 43.39 11.94
C ARG A 278 -22.59 44.79 12.18
N PRO A 279 -23.58 45.26 11.40
CA PRO A 279 -24.22 44.57 10.27
C PRO A 279 -23.27 44.40 9.06
N VAL A 280 -23.47 43.34 8.27
CA VAL A 280 -22.62 43.02 7.11
C VAL A 280 -22.93 44.00 5.97
N ASP A 281 -21.89 44.58 5.35
CA ASP A 281 -22.06 45.35 4.13
C ASP A 281 -22.47 44.44 2.97
N ARG A 282 -23.60 44.75 2.33
CA ARG A 282 -24.16 43.99 1.21
C ARG A 282 -23.97 44.70 -0.13
N SER A 283 -23.19 45.78 -0.19
CA SER A 283 -22.89 46.46 -1.46
C SER A 283 -22.23 45.48 -2.44
N THR A 284 -22.67 45.58 -3.69
CA THR A 284 -22.14 44.79 -4.80
C THR A 284 -21.46 45.66 -5.86
N ASP A 285 -21.21 46.93 -5.55
CA ASP A 285 -20.62 47.91 -6.48
C ASP A 285 -19.25 47.47 -6.98
N TRP A 286 -18.54 46.67 -6.18
CA TRP A 286 -17.27 46.05 -6.54
C TRP A 286 -17.35 45.17 -7.81
N GLN A 287 -18.53 44.67 -8.21
CA GLN A 287 -18.69 43.91 -9.46
C GLN A 287 -18.46 44.78 -10.70
N SER A 288 -18.67 46.09 -10.59
CA SER A 288 -18.41 47.03 -11.69
C SER A 288 -16.92 47.32 -11.89
N VAL A 289 -16.06 46.83 -10.99
CA VAL A 289 -14.61 47.02 -11.08
C VAL A 289 -14.06 46.13 -12.19
N ASP A 290 -13.42 46.75 -13.17
CA ASP A 290 -12.75 46.03 -14.26
C ASP A 290 -11.75 44.99 -13.73
N ASN A 291 -11.76 43.82 -14.35
CA ASN A 291 -10.88 42.69 -14.06
C ASN A 291 -10.91 42.24 -12.59
N ILE A 292 -12.08 42.33 -11.93
CA ILE A 292 -12.22 41.96 -10.51
C ILE A 292 -11.81 40.51 -10.23
N ASN A 293 -12.13 39.57 -11.14
CA ASN A 293 -11.71 38.17 -11.01
C ASN A 293 -10.17 38.04 -11.02
N ALA A 294 -9.49 38.70 -11.95
CA ALA A 294 -8.03 38.68 -12.02
C ALA A 294 -7.37 39.34 -10.78
N LYS A 295 -7.94 40.45 -10.28
CA LYS A 295 -7.47 41.10 -9.04
C LYS A 295 -7.64 40.18 -7.82
N GLY A 296 -8.81 39.58 -7.66
CA GLY A 296 -9.10 38.63 -6.58
C GLY A 296 -8.22 37.37 -6.68
N ARG A 297 -8.03 36.84 -7.89
CA ARG A 297 -7.14 35.70 -8.16
C ARG A 297 -5.70 36.01 -7.74
N LYS A 298 -5.17 37.17 -8.10
CA LYS A 298 -3.81 37.61 -7.71
C LYS A 298 -3.63 37.71 -6.19
N GLN A 299 -4.63 38.23 -5.48
CA GLN A 299 -4.64 38.29 -4.02
C GLN A 299 -4.68 36.90 -3.40
N LEU A 300 -5.55 36.02 -3.91
CA LEU A 300 -5.62 34.62 -3.47
C LEU A 300 -4.32 33.86 -3.74
N ASN A 301 -3.73 34.00 -4.93
CA ASN A 301 -2.43 33.37 -5.28
C ASN A 301 -1.33 33.79 -4.31
N THR A 302 -1.29 35.06 -3.89
CA THR A 302 -0.29 35.55 -2.92
C THR A 302 -0.37 34.82 -1.57
N LEU A 303 -1.57 34.44 -1.14
CA LEU A 303 -1.82 33.71 0.10
C LEU A 303 -1.65 32.20 -0.08
N LEU A 304 -2.26 31.65 -1.13
CA LEU A 304 -2.38 30.21 -1.37
C LEU A 304 -1.08 29.58 -1.89
N ASN A 305 -0.27 30.30 -2.67
CA ASN A 305 1.04 29.76 -3.10
C ASN A 305 1.95 29.49 -1.89
N LYS A 306 1.86 30.29 -0.82
CA LYS A 306 2.60 30.03 0.43
C LYS A 306 2.16 28.75 1.11
N GLU A 307 0.89 28.38 0.95
CA GLU A 307 0.28 27.14 1.43
C GLU A 307 0.46 25.96 0.44
N GLY A 308 1.10 26.17 -0.72
CA GLY A 308 1.26 25.12 -1.74
C GLY A 308 -0.05 24.80 -2.48
N LEU A 309 -0.90 25.81 -2.61
CA LEU A 309 -2.16 25.77 -3.34
C LEU A 309 -2.10 26.81 -4.47
N VAL A 310 -2.31 26.39 -5.71
CA VAL A 310 -2.21 27.28 -6.90
C VAL A 310 -3.61 27.58 -7.42
N VAL A 311 -3.97 28.86 -7.56
CA VAL A 311 -5.31 29.23 -8.05
C VAL A 311 -5.38 29.14 -9.56
N GLU A 312 -6.27 28.28 -10.05
CA GLU A 312 -6.47 28.08 -11.49
C GLU A 312 -7.52 29.01 -12.08
N SER A 313 -8.59 29.29 -11.33
CA SER A 313 -9.63 30.23 -11.76
C SER A 313 -10.40 30.79 -10.60
N LEU A 314 -10.96 31.99 -10.77
CA LEU A 314 -11.91 32.60 -9.85
C LEU A 314 -13.12 33.11 -10.64
N ALA A 315 -14.32 32.79 -10.16
CA ALA A 315 -15.58 33.33 -10.66
C ALA A 315 -16.33 34.03 -9.53
N LEU A 316 -16.38 35.36 -9.57
CA LEU A 316 -17.05 36.19 -8.57
C LEU A 316 -18.42 36.67 -9.05
N SER A 317 -19.40 36.59 -8.15
CA SER A 317 -20.73 37.15 -8.30
C SER A 317 -21.17 37.79 -6.97
N ALA A 318 -22.27 38.54 -6.98
CA ALA A 318 -22.80 39.31 -5.84
C ALA A 318 -22.61 38.66 -4.46
N ASN A 319 -23.02 37.40 -4.35
CA ASN A 319 -23.08 36.66 -3.09
C ASN A 319 -22.30 35.35 -3.13
N ARG A 320 -21.57 35.05 -4.21
CA ARG A 320 -20.94 33.74 -4.41
C ARG A 320 -19.60 33.85 -5.15
N ALA A 321 -18.62 33.11 -4.65
CA ALA A 321 -17.29 32.97 -5.24
C ALA A 321 -16.99 31.50 -5.53
N GLU A 322 -16.68 31.16 -6.78
CA GLU A 322 -16.15 29.84 -7.13
C GLU A 322 -14.64 29.91 -7.38
N LEU A 323 -13.89 29.09 -6.64
CA LEU A 323 -12.45 28.96 -6.73
C LEU A 323 -12.09 27.59 -7.29
N ARG A 324 -11.27 27.56 -8.34
CA ARG A 324 -10.55 26.34 -8.75
C ARG A 324 -9.11 26.40 -8.30
N VAL A 325 -8.62 25.32 -7.71
CA VAL A 325 -7.32 25.31 -7.05
C VAL A 325 -6.59 23.97 -7.27
N ARG A 326 -5.30 24.02 -7.59
CA ARG A 326 -4.44 22.83 -7.58
C ARG A 326 -3.81 22.67 -6.21
N ASN A 327 -3.79 21.45 -5.69
CA ASN A 327 -3.18 21.14 -4.41
C ASN A 327 -1.82 20.46 -4.64
N GLU A 328 -0.73 21.11 -4.26
CA GLU A 328 0.63 20.57 -4.50
C GLU A 328 1.28 20.02 -3.23
N ARG A 329 0.66 20.26 -2.06
CA ARG A 329 1.29 20.03 -0.75
C ARG A 329 0.59 18.99 0.11
N TYR A 330 -0.74 19.05 0.22
CA TYR A 330 -1.46 18.31 1.25
C TYR A 330 -1.99 16.98 0.72
N ILE A 331 -1.58 15.86 1.34
CA ILE A 331 -2.22 14.55 1.12
C ILE A 331 -3.66 14.57 1.63
N THR A 332 -3.88 15.25 2.76
CA THR A 332 -5.21 15.40 3.33
C THR A 332 -5.99 16.50 2.60
N THR A 333 -6.91 16.10 1.73
CA THR A 333 -7.70 17.02 0.90
C THR A 333 -8.58 17.96 1.73
N ALA A 334 -9.11 17.50 2.87
CA ALA A 334 -9.85 18.35 3.82
C ALA A 334 -9.03 19.56 4.30
N GLN A 335 -7.72 19.40 4.52
CA GLN A 335 -6.83 20.50 4.93
C GLN A 335 -6.67 21.52 3.80
N ALA A 336 -6.53 21.06 2.54
CA ALA A 336 -6.46 21.96 1.39
C ALA A 336 -7.76 22.80 1.24
N TYR A 337 -8.94 22.18 1.41
CA TYR A 337 -10.22 22.90 1.43
C TYR A 337 -10.27 23.96 2.52
N GLY A 338 -9.84 23.62 3.74
CA GLY A 338 -9.81 24.55 4.86
C GLY A 338 -8.86 25.72 4.68
N ARG A 339 -7.68 25.51 4.08
CA ARG A 339 -6.72 26.57 3.73
C ARG A 339 -7.28 27.49 2.65
N ALA A 340 -7.89 26.93 1.61
CA ALA A 340 -8.58 27.68 0.56
C ALA A 340 -9.74 28.52 1.11
N ALA A 341 -10.59 27.93 1.96
CA ALA A 341 -11.74 28.62 2.55
C ALA A 341 -11.34 29.85 3.38
N ARG A 342 -10.23 29.76 4.12
CA ARG A 342 -9.68 30.87 4.90
C ARG A 342 -9.14 31.99 4.05
N ALA A 343 -8.39 31.65 3.00
CA ALA A 343 -7.92 32.65 2.04
C ALA A 343 -9.11 33.36 1.36
N MET A 344 -10.17 32.61 1.00
CA MET A 344 -11.41 33.20 0.49
C MET A 344 -12.10 34.10 1.53
N ALA A 345 -12.21 33.67 2.79
CA ALA A 345 -12.78 34.50 3.86
C ALA A 345 -11.99 35.81 4.08
N PHE A 346 -10.69 35.81 3.81
CA PHE A 346 -9.84 36.98 3.92
C PHE A 346 -9.94 37.93 2.71
N VAL A 347 -10.07 37.40 1.49
CA VAL A 347 -10.00 38.18 0.24
C VAL A 347 -11.38 38.59 -0.29
N MET A 348 -12.41 37.76 -0.10
CA MET A 348 -13.70 37.98 -0.75
C MET A 348 -14.50 39.15 -0.12
N PRO A 349 -15.16 40.00 -0.93
CA PRO A 349 -16.00 41.09 -0.44
C PRO A 349 -17.07 40.64 0.55
N ASP A 350 -17.49 41.54 1.44
CA ASP A 350 -18.44 41.24 2.52
C ASP A 350 -19.81 40.78 2.03
N SER A 351 -20.23 41.14 0.80
CA SER A 351 -21.46 40.63 0.20
C SER A 351 -21.43 39.13 -0.11
N VAL A 352 -20.25 38.53 -0.27
CA VAL A 352 -20.08 37.12 -0.66
C VAL A 352 -20.32 36.21 0.54
N ASP A 353 -21.39 35.41 0.46
CA ASP A 353 -21.82 34.48 1.51
C ASP A 353 -21.54 33.01 1.18
N THR A 354 -21.31 32.67 -0.09
CA THR A 354 -21.10 31.29 -0.52
C THR A 354 -19.74 31.13 -1.18
N PHE A 355 -18.93 30.21 -0.66
CA PHE A 355 -17.69 29.79 -1.30
C PHE A 355 -17.90 28.42 -1.94
N VAL A 356 -17.42 28.24 -3.16
CA VAL A 356 -17.36 26.94 -3.83
C VAL A 356 -15.92 26.67 -4.20
N ILE A 357 -15.31 25.70 -3.57
CA ILE A 357 -13.90 25.34 -3.78
C ILE A 357 -13.86 24.05 -4.57
N THR A 358 -13.19 24.05 -5.71
CA THR A 358 -13.09 22.89 -6.60
C THR A 358 -11.62 22.58 -6.86
N PRO A 359 -11.07 21.52 -6.26
CA PRO A 359 -9.74 21.07 -6.58
C PRO A 359 -9.65 20.61 -8.04
N VAL A 360 -8.48 20.85 -8.64
CA VAL A 360 -8.15 20.41 -9.99
C VAL A 360 -6.91 19.52 -9.91
N GLU A 361 -7.03 18.27 -10.35
CA GLU A 361 -5.92 17.30 -10.39
C GLU A 361 -5.64 16.95 -11.85
N GLN A 362 -4.40 17.12 -12.32
CA GLN A 362 -4.04 16.87 -13.72
C GLN A 362 -4.97 17.60 -14.73
N GLY A 363 -5.39 18.83 -14.38
CA GLY A 363 -6.35 19.62 -15.17
C GLY A 363 -7.81 19.14 -15.12
N LEU A 364 -8.12 18.09 -14.34
CA LEU A 364 -9.45 17.54 -14.15
C LEU A 364 -10.11 18.10 -12.88
N PRO A 365 -11.23 18.84 -12.98
CA PRO A 365 -11.97 19.26 -11.80
C PRO A 365 -12.70 18.07 -11.16
N VAL A 366 -12.45 17.79 -9.88
CA VAL A 366 -12.89 16.56 -9.21
C VAL A 366 -14.22 16.73 -8.47
N ALA A 367 -14.20 17.35 -7.30
CA ALA A 367 -15.34 17.56 -6.40
C ALA A 367 -15.39 19.02 -5.91
N SER A 368 -16.60 19.57 -5.78
CA SER A 368 -16.82 20.94 -5.34
C SER A 368 -17.35 20.96 -3.91
N MET A 369 -16.66 21.69 -3.02
CA MET A 369 -17.11 21.93 -1.66
C MET A 369 -17.81 23.29 -1.58
N THR A 370 -19.08 23.29 -1.19
CA THR A 370 -19.88 24.49 -0.97
C THR A 370 -19.91 24.83 0.52
N ILE A 371 -19.46 26.04 0.85
CA ILE A 371 -19.30 26.53 2.22
C ILE A 371 -20.10 27.83 2.35
N ASN A 372 -20.96 27.89 3.37
CA ASN A 372 -21.56 29.15 3.80
C ASN A 372 -20.57 29.92 4.68
N ARG A 373 -20.24 31.15 4.30
CA ARG A 373 -19.23 31.99 4.96
C ARG A 373 -19.62 32.33 6.40
N ASP A 374 -20.89 32.63 6.68
CA ASP A 374 -21.37 32.89 8.04
C ASP A 374 -21.17 31.68 8.96
N GLN A 375 -21.35 30.46 8.43
CA GLN A 375 -21.08 29.23 9.16
C GLN A 375 -19.58 29.02 9.38
N LEU A 376 -18.76 29.25 8.35
CA LEU A 376 -17.29 29.17 8.46
C LEU A 376 -16.75 30.10 9.55
N GLU A 377 -17.17 31.37 9.56
CA GLU A 377 -16.79 32.38 10.57
C GLU A 377 -17.22 31.99 11.98
N LYS A 378 -18.40 31.36 12.14
CA LYS A 378 -18.91 30.90 13.44
C LYS A 378 -18.19 29.65 13.93
N PHE A 379 -17.94 28.69 13.05
CA PHE A 379 -17.46 27.37 13.43
C PHE A 379 -15.98 27.33 13.81
N GLU A 380 -15.15 28.27 13.35
CA GLU A 380 -13.71 28.27 13.70
C GLU A 380 -13.48 28.30 15.23
N ASN A 381 -14.27 29.10 15.95
CA ASN A 381 -14.14 29.29 17.39
C ASN A 381 -15.21 28.53 18.20
N ASP A 382 -16.02 27.68 17.54
CA ASP A 382 -17.04 26.88 18.21
C ASP A 382 -16.39 25.60 18.78
N PRO A 383 -16.62 25.24 20.06
CA PRO A 383 -16.09 24.00 20.64
C PRO A 383 -16.49 22.74 19.87
N ASN A 384 -17.60 22.78 19.13
CA ASN A 384 -18.09 21.71 18.26
C ASN A 384 -17.93 22.03 16.76
N GLY A 385 -17.09 23.00 16.42
CA GLY A 385 -16.89 23.51 15.05
C GLY A 385 -16.52 22.44 14.04
N ILE A 386 -15.69 21.46 14.44
CA ILE A 386 -15.31 20.32 13.59
C ILE A 386 -16.54 19.51 13.16
N VAL A 387 -17.40 19.14 14.11
CA VAL A 387 -18.60 18.32 13.82
C VAL A 387 -19.66 19.13 13.09
N LYS A 388 -19.85 20.40 13.46
CA LYS A 388 -20.83 21.29 12.82
C LYS A 388 -20.46 21.56 11.36
N SER A 389 -19.19 21.86 11.07
CA SER A 389 -18.72 22.07 9.69
C SER A 389 -18.83 20.82 8.83
N ALA A 390 -18.50 19.64 9.36
CA ALA A 390 -18.59 18.38 8.61
C ALA A 390 -20.00 18.07 8.11
N ARG A 391 -21.03 18.55 8.83
CA ARG A 391 -22.44 18.35 8.48
C ARG A 391 -23.01 19.47 7.61
N ALA A 392 -22.42 20.65 7.69
CA ALA A 392 -22.96 21.85 7.06
C ALA A 392 -22.35 22.13 5.69
N PHE A 393 -21.10 21.71 5.46
CA PHE A 393 -20.42 21.94 4.19
C PHE A 393 -20.74 20.79 3.24
N ASP A 394 -21.23 21.17 2.06
CA ASP A 394 -21.75 20.23 1.08
C ASP A 394 -20.68 19.87 0.06
N LEU A 395 -20.57 18.60 -0.30
CA LEU A 395 -19.61 18.10 -1.28
C LEU A 395 -20.37 17.50 -2.45
N SER A 396 -20.19 18.06 -3.64
CA SER A 396 -20.93 17.69 -4.85
C SER A 396 -20.02 17.51 -6.05
N ASP A 397 -20.56 16.90 -7.12
CA ASP A 397 -19.85 16.73 -8.38
C ASP A 397 -19.41 18.07 -8.97
N ALA A 398 -18.14 18.17 -9.37
CA ALA A 398 -17.63 19.37 -9.99
C ALA A 398 -18.34 19.67 -11.32
N ARG A 399 -18.86 20.90 -11.46
CA ARG A 399 -19.53 21.37 -12.67
C ARG A 399 -18.58 22.11 -13.61
N LYS A 400 -19.05 22.38 -14.83
CA LYS A 400 -18.33 23.23 -15.79
C LYS A 400 -18.06 24.60 -15.17
N LEU A 401 -16.90 25.18 -15.48
CA LEU A 401 -16.53 26.51 -15.03
C LEU A 401 -17.62 27.51 -15.48
N PRO A 402 -18.12 28.39 -14.60
CA PRO A 402 -19.05 29.44 -15.01
C PRO A 402 -18.45 30.30 -16.12
N SER A 403 -19.30 30.84 -17.01
CA SER A 403 -18.84 31.70 -18.12
C SER A 403 -18.09 32.95 -17.67
N ILE A 404 -18.38 33.43 -16.46
CA ILE A 404 -17.69 34.56 -15.82
C ILE A 404 -16.36 34.16 -15.16
N GLY A 405 -16.04 32.87 -15.10
CA GLY A 405 -14.80 32.36 -14.53
C GLY A 405 -13.68 32.40 -15.55
N GLU A 406 -12.60 33.11 -15.22
CA GLU A 406 -11.42 33.20 -16.07
C GLU A 406 -10.32 32.29 -15.54
N LEU A 407 -9.85 31.37 -16.41
CA LEU A 407 -8.63 30.61 -16.18
C LEU A 407 -7.43 31.57 -16.09
N ASP A 408 -6.44 31.21 -15.29
CA ASP A 408 -5.18 31.95 -15.27
C ASP A 408 -4.37 31.64 -16.54
N PRO A 409 -4.14 32.63 -17.43
CA PRO A 409 -3.37 32.40 -18.64
C PRO A 409 -1.89 32.10 -18.35
N GLU A 410 -1.41 32.38 -17.13
CA GLU A 410 -0.03 32.08 -16.73
C GLU A 410 0.20 30.59 -16.41
N LEU A 411 -0.85 29.78 -16.30
CA LEU A 411 -0.76 28.36 -15.92
C LEU A 411 -0.65 27.39 -17.11
N TYR A 412 -0.85 27.87 -18.33
CA TYR A 412 -0.78 27.04 -19.54
C TYR A 412 -0.26 27.86 -20.74
N PRO A 413 0.69 27.32 -21.53
CA PRO A 413 1.40 26.07 -21.30
C PRO A 413 2.38 26.18 -20.11
N ASP A 414 2.47 25.14 -19.29
CA ASP A 414 3.46 25.04 -18.21
C ASP A 414 4.43 23.89 -18.47
N PHE A 415 5.73 24.17 -18.43
CA PHE A 415 6.78 23.17 -18.64
C PHE A 415 7.63 23.04 -17.39
N THR A 416 7.61 21.85 -16.80
CA THR A 416 8.44 21.51 -15.66
C THR A 416 9.40 20.39 -16.01
N TRP A 417 10.58 20.39 -15.40
CA TRP A 417 11.54 19.31 -15.57
C TRP A 417 12.30 19.05 -14.28
N SER A 418 12.81 17.83 -14.13
CA SER A 418 13.64 17.46 -12.99
C SER A 418 14.69 16.43 -13.36
N LEU A 419 15.89 16.58 -12.79
CA LEU A 419 16.95 15.57 -12.83
C LEU A 419 17.21 15.10 -11.42
N ALA A 420 16.91 13.83 -11.14
CA ALA A 420 17.03 13.26 -9.80
C ALA A 420 17.72 11.89 -9.83
N PRO A 421 18.45 11.51 -8.77
CA PRO A 421 18.90 10.14 -8.62
C PRO A 421 17.67 9.22 -8.48
N TYR A 422 17.77 8.01 -9.02
CA TYR A 422 16.81 6.95 -8.77
C TYR A 422 17.54 5.70 -8.27
N VAL A 423 16.86 4.96 -7.42
CA VAL A 423 17.27 3.63 -6.97
C VAL A 423 16.10 2.69 -7.24
N SER A 424 16.40 1.57 -7.89
CA SER A 424 15.47 0.48 -8.11
C SER A 424 16.02 -0.74 -7.38
N ILE A 425 15.27 -1.25 -6.42
CA ILE A 425 15.60 -2.46 -5.68
C ILE A 425 14.67 -3.56 -6.19
N LYS A 426 15.23 -4.64 -6.70
CA LYS A 426 14.49 -5.88 -6.98
C LYS A 426 14.90 -6.90 -5.91
N VAL A 427 13.91 -7.54 -5.31
CA VAL A 427 14.07 -8.53 -4.26
C VAL A 427 13.24 -9.76 -4.59
N PHE A 428 13.65 -10.92 -4.07
CA PHE A 428 12.88 -12.18 -4.10
C PHE A 428 12.68 -12.81 -5.49
N ASP A 429 13.67 -12.64 -6.38
CA ASP A 429 13.79 -13.42 -7.61
C ASP A 429 14.41 -14.80 -7.30
N SER A 430 13.99 -15.84 -8.02
CA SER A 430 14.36 -17.24 -7.75
C SER A 430 15.85 -17.52 -7.97
N ASP A 431 16.48 -16.85 -8.94
CA ASP A 431 17.87 -17.10 -9.32
C ASP A 431 18.87 -16.14 -8.64
N ASP A 432 18.46 -14.89 -8.39
CA ASP A 432 19.27 -13.91 -7.65
C ASP A 432 18.37 -13.03 -6.75
N PRO A 433 18.39 -13.26 -5.42
CA PRO A 433 17.39 -12.73 -4.50
C PRO A 433 17.45 -11.22 -4.32
N PHE A 434 18.50 -10.52 -4.80
CA PHE A 434 18.69 -9.09 -4.54
C PHE A 434 19.51 -8.37 -5.61
N ALA A 435 18.89 -7.39 -6.28
CA ALA A 435 19.61 -6.43 -7.12
C ALA A 435 19.25 -4.98 -6.83
N ILE A 436 20.27 -4.12 -6.93
CA ILE A 436 20.13 -2.67 -6.88
C ILE A 436 20.61 -2.10 -8.20
N THR A 437 19.74 -1.35 -8.86
CA THR A 437 20.12 -0.46 -9.95
C THR A 437 20.02 0.99 -9.47
N GLY A 438 21.07 1.77 -9.71
CA GLY A 438 21.12 3.18 -9.36
C GLY A 438 21.46 4.04 -10.58
N GLY A 439 20.87 5.23 -10.68
CA GLY A 439 21.16 6.10 -11.80
C GLY A 439 20.58 7.49 -11.67
N LEU A 440 20.55 8.23 -12.79
CA LEU A 440 19.91 9.53 -12.91
C LEU A 440 18.68 9.41 -13.81
N ARG A 441 17.60 10.07 -13.45
CA ARG A 441 16.38 10.17 -14.26
C ARG A 441 16.08 11.63 -14.55
N LEU A 442 15.98 11.95 -15.84
CA LEU A 442 15.42 13.19 -16.34
C LEU A 442 13.92 12.99 -16.57
N ARG A 443 13.08 13.85 -15.99
CA ARG A 443 11.65 13.92 -16.26
C ARG A 443 11.30 15.28 -16.84
N GLY A 444 10.37 15.31 -17.77
CA GLY A 444 9.79 16.54 -18.31
C GLY A 444 8.28 16.38 -18.46
N ASP A 445 7.55 17.39 -18.03
CA ASP A 445 6.09 17.43 -18.02
C ASP A 445 5.66 18.77 -18.65
N LEU A 446 4.86 18.71 -19.71
CA LEU A 446 4.33 19.86 -20.43
C LEU A 446 2.80 19.84 -20.36
N ASP A 447 2.22 20.69 -19.52
CA ASP A 447 0.79 20.92 -19.45
C ASP A 447 0.39 21.96 -20.50
N ILE A 448 -0.23 21.52 -21.60
CA ILE A 448 -0.55 22.39 -22.74
C ILE A 448 -1.85 23.17 -22.49
N SER A 449 -2.84 22.51 -21.91
CA SER A 449 -4.14 23.10 -21.57
C SER A 449 -4.81 22.28 -20.46
N PRO A 450 -5.92 22.73 -19.84
CA PRO A 450 -6.62 21.95 -18.83
C PRO A 450 -6.93 20.52 -19.33
N GLY A 451 -6.34 19.54 -18.65
CA GLY A 451 -6.51 18.12 -18.92
C GLY A 451 -5.62 17.57 -20.03
N PHE A 452 -4.94 18.41 -20.82
CA PHE A 452 -4.05 17.96 -21.89
C PHE A 452 -2.57 18.17 -21.54
N SER A 453 -1.83 17.09 -21.38
CA SER A 453 -0.41 17.12 -21.02
C SER A 453 0.42 16.16 -21.86
N ILE A 454 1.72 16.44 -21.96
CA ILE A 454 2.73 15.54 -22.52
C ILE A 454 3.80 15.33 -21.46
N SER A 455 3.98 14.09 -21.02
CA SER A 455 5.00 13.72 -20.04
C SER A 455 6.02 12.74 -20.62
N GLY A 456 7.27 12.86 -20.20
CA GLY A 456 8.32 11.96 -20.63
C GLY A 456 9.41 11.78 -19.57
N SER A 457 10.07 10.63 -19.60
CA SER A 457 11.19 10.38 -18.71
C SER A 457 12.26 9.51 -19.35
N ILE A 458 13.52 9.90 -19.15
CA ILE A 458 14.71 9.20 -19.61
C ILE A 458 15.57 8.84 -18.41
N SER A 459 15.98 7.58 -18.30
CA SER A 459 16.88 7.12 -17.24
C SER A 459 18.24 6.73 -17.80
N LYS A 460 19.30 7.08 -17.07
CA LYS A 460 20.68 6.64 -17.31
C LYS A 460 21.17 5.86 -16.10
N LYS A 461 21.68 4.65 -16.31
CA LYS A 461 22.23 3.83 -15.23
C LYS A 461 23.65 4.27 -14.90
N LEU A 462 23.95 4.37 -13.60
CA LEU A 462 25.29 4.67 -13.09
C LEU A 462 25.87 3.48 -12.28
N ILE A 463 24.99 2.75 -11.58
CA ILE A 463 25.32 1.52 -10.86
C ILE A 463 24.52 0.39 -11.51
N LYS A 464 25.22 -0.63 -11.99
CA LYS A 464 24.65 -1.79 -12.65
C LYS A 464 24.93 -3.03 -11.83
N ASN A 465 23.87 -3.62 -11.29
CA ASN A 465 23.84 -5.04 -10.92
C ASN A 465 22.71 -5.66 -11.74
N ASP A 466 22.91 -5.68 -13.06
CA ASP A 466 21.91 -6.16 -14.01
C ASP A 466 22.00 -7.70 -14.08
N PHE A 467 20.89 -8.38 -13.83
CA PHE A 467 20.76 -9.84 -13.90
C PHE A 467 21.12 -10.40 -15.29
N GLU A 468 21.55 -11.67 -15.33
CA GLU A 468 21.34 -12.45 -16.55
C GLU A 468 19.84 -12.70 -16.71
N PRO A 469 19.23 -12.39 -17.88
CA PRO A 469 17.82 -12.66 -18.09
C PRO A 469 17.60 -14.18 -18.16
N SER A 470 16.91 -14.75 -17.19
CA SER A 470 16.43 -16.13 -17.27
C SER A 470 15.36 -16.25 -18.37
N PRO A 471 15.34 -17.33 -19.17
CA PRO A 471 14.27 -17.56 -20.14
C PRO A 471 12.91 -17.59 -19.44
N SER A 472 11.86 -17.11 -20.12
CA SER A 472 10.51 -17.30 -19.60
C SER A 472 10.21 -18.81 -19.50
N GLU A 473 9.79 -19.25 -18.32
CA GLU A 473 9.30 -20.61 -18.07
C GLU A 473 7.82 -20.78 -18.46
N SER A 474 7.16 -19.71 -18.94
CA SER A 474 5.76 -19.73 -19.37
C SER A 474 5.66 -19.97 -20.88
N ASN A 475 4.62 -20.70 -21.29
CA ASN A 475 4.25 -20.87 -22.71
C ASN A 475 3.48 -19.66 -23.27
N LEU A 476 3.20 -18.64 -22.44
CA LEU A 476 2.53 -17.42 -22.85
C LEU A 476 3.49 -16.46 -23.58
N PRO A 477 2.95 -15.50 -24.36
CA PRO A 477 3.74 -14.37 -24.80
C PRO A 477 4.42 -13.67 -23.61
N ALA A 478 5.74 -13.45 -23.72
CA ALA A 478 6.55 -12.83 -22.68
C ALA A 478 6.23 -11.32 -22.57
N VAL A 479 5.18 -11.00 -21.82
CA VAL A 479 4.66 -9.64 -21.67
C VAL A 479 5.24 -8.90 -20.46
N ARG A 480 5.79 -9.63 -19.49
CA ARG A 480 6.39 -9.11 -18.25
C ARG A 480 7.68 -9.82 -17.85
N THR A 481 7.82 -11.10 -18.15
CA THR A 481 9.05 -11.88 -17.86
C THR A 481 10.28 -11.34 -18.59
N ASP A 482 10.09 -10.72 -19.75
CA ASP A 482 11.13 -10.03 -20.52
C ASP A 482 11.76 -8.81 -19.82
N ILE A 483 11.32 -8.43 -18.61
CA ILE A 483 11.87 -7.27 -17.86
C ILE A 483 13.39 -7.34 -17.69
N GLY A 484 13.97 -8.55 -17.60
CA GLY A 484 15.41 -8.74 -17.58
C GLY A 484 16.10 -8.20 -18.83
N GLN A 485 15.53 -8.45 -20.02
CA GLN A 485 16.04 -7.96 -21.30
C GLN A 485 15.98 -6.43 -21.39
N TYR A 486 14.83 -5.84 -21.03
CA TYR A 486 14.68 -4.39 -20.97
C TYR A 486 15.69 -3.76 -20.01
N ASN A 487 15.84 -4.30 -18.81
CA ASN A 487 16.82 -3.78 -17.86
C ASN A 487 18.24 -3.88 -18.42
N ARG A 488 18.63 -5.01 -19.01
CA ARG A 488 19.99 -5.18 -19.55
C ARG A 488 20.30 -4.22 -20.71
N GLN A 489 19.37 -4.05 -21.64
CA GLN A 489 19.61 -3.33 -22.91
C GLN A 489 19.26 -1.84 -22.84
N GLY A 490 18.28 -1.45 -22.03
CA GLY A 490 17.84 -0.05 -21.91
C GLY A 490 18.76 0.79 -21.03
N ASP A 491 19.84 1.30 -21.62
CA ASP A 491 20.73 2.28 -21.00
C ASP A 491 21.42 3.20 -22.04
N PRO A 492 20.97 4.45 -22.23
CA PRO A 492 19.84 5.09 -21.55
C PRO A 492 18.49 4.53 -22.03
N SER A 493 17.48 4.60 -21.17
CA SER A 493 16.11 4.15 -21.47
C SER A 493 15.14 5.32 -21.56
N LEU A 494 14.31 5.35 -22.61
CA LEU A 494 13.11 6.17 -22.62
C LEU A 494 12.01 5.43 -21.85
N ASP A 495 11.91 5.68 -20.55
CA ASP A 495 10.98 4.96 -19.68
C ASP A 495 9.51 5.23 -20.08
N ARG A 496 9.20 6.47 -20.48
CA ARG A 496 7.88 6.91 -20.93
C ARG A 496 7.99 8.13 -21.83
N LEU A 497 7.05 8.27 -22.76
CA LEU A 497 6.73 9.51 -23.49
C LEU A 497 5.26 9.42 -23.91
N THR A 498 4.36 10.06 -23.17
CA THR A 498 2.91 9.92 -23.30
C THR A 498 2.25 11.29 -23.42
N ALA A 499 1.29 11.41 -24.33
CA ALA A 499 0.31 12.48 -24.35
C ALA A 499 -0.98 11.99 -23.69
N ASP A 500 -1.49 12.73 -22.71
CA ASP A 500 -2.68 12.42 -21.92
C ASP A 500 -3.73 13.52 -22.09
N TYR A 501 -4.98 13.12 -22.31
CA TYR A 501 -6.14 14.02 -22.30
C TYR A 501 -7.21 13.53 -21.33
N LEU A 502 -7.36 14.23 -20.21
CA LEU A 502 -8.35 13.96 -19.15
C LEU A 502 -9.47 14.99 -19.22
N PHE A 503 -10.72 14.54 -19.13
CA PHE A 503 -11.90 15.40 -19.27
C PHE A 503 -13.11 14.85 -18.51
N LYS A 504 -14.16 15.66 -18.41
CA LYS A 504 -15.48 15.23 -17.89
C LYS A 504 -16.48 15.15 -19.04
N LEU A 505 -17.19 14.02 -19.12
CA LEU A 505 -18.34 13.82 -20.02
C LEU A 505 -19.62 14.37 -19.38
N SER A 506 -19.74 14.24 -18.05
CA SER A 506 -20.81 14.80 -17.23
C SER A 506 -20.27 15.06 -15.81
N PRO A 507 -21.03 15.69 -14.89
CA PRO A 507 -20.55 15.96 -13.53
C PRO A 507 -20.00 14.72 -12.80
N ALA A 508 -20.58 13.53 -13.00
CA ALA A 508 -20.13 12.29 -12.35
C ALA A 508 -19.37 11.33 -13.28
N VAL A 509 -19.17 11.68 -14.56
CA VAL A 509 -18.52 10.83 -15.56
C VAL A 509 -17.24 11.50 -16.07
N TYR A 510 -16.14 10.80 -15.88
CA TYR A 510 -14.78 11.21 -16.26
C TYR A 510 -14.31 10.38 -17.45
N GLY A 511 -13.44 10.96 -18.27
CA GLY A 511 -12.85 10.32 -19.45
C GLY A 511 -11.35 10.60 -19.54
N ARG A 512 -10.62 9.64 -20.10
CA ARG A 512 -9.19 9.76 -20.40
C ARG A 512 -8.87 9.13 -21.75
N VAL A 513 -7.97 9.78 -22.49
CA VAL A 513 -7.28 9.19 -23.65
C VAL A 513 -5.78 9.41 -23.48
N SER A 514 -4.98 8.37 -23.63
CA SER A 514 -3.52 8.41 -23.53
C SER A 514 -2.90 7.78 -24.78
N ALA A 515 -1.85 8.37 -25.33
CA ALA A 515 -1.15 7.83 -26.49
C ALA A 515 0.37 8.06 -26.42
N GLY A 516 1.14 7.11 -26.94
CA GLY A 516 2.60 7.19 -27.02
C GLY A 516 3.29 5.97 -26.42
N TYR A 517 4.46 6.16 -25.83
CA TYR A 517 5.16 5.14 -25.05
C TYR A 517 4.64 5.19 -23.62
N LEU A 518 3.62 4.39 -23.34
CA LEU A 518 2.83 4.40 -22.10
C LEU A 518 3.62 3.88 -20.90
N GLU A 519 4.44 2.84 -21.13
CA GLU A 519 5.34 2.27 -20.14
C GLU A 519 6.62 1.74 -20.78
N LYS A 520 7.53 1.18 -19.97
CA LYS A 520 8.83 0.64 -20.42
C LYS A 520 8.70 -0.41 -21.53
N MET A 521 7.69 -1.28 -21.41
CA MET A 521 7.51 -2.44 -22.28
C MET A 521 6.50 -2.20 -23.41
N TYR A 522 5.62 -1.20 -23.29
CA TYR A 522 4.51 -1.00 -24.21
C TYR A 522 4.33 0.46 -24.61
N GLY A 523 4.07 0.67 -25.89
CA GLY A 523 3.50 1.90 -26.42
C GLY A 523 2.21 1.61 -27.17
N GLY A 524 1.37 2.62 -27.34
CA GLY A 524 0.07 2.48 -27.99
C GLY A 524 -0.91 3.55 -27.57
N VAL A 525 -2.20 3.20 -27.58
CA VAL A 525 -3.32 4.07 -27.20
C VAL A 525 -4.16 3.40 -26.12
N SER A 526 -4.58 4.16 -25.13
CA SER A 526 -5.43 3.75 -24.01
C SER A 526 -6.57 4.74 -23.87
N ALA A 527 -7.81 4.25 -23.73
CA ALA A 527 -8.97 5.07 -23.41
C ALA A 527 -9.69 4.50 -22.19
N GLU A 528 -10.21 5.38 -21.35
CA GLU A 528 -10.91 5.02 -20.11
C GLU A 528 -12.10 5.94 -19.88
N VAL A 529 -13.19 5.38 -19.37
CA VAL A 529 -14.33 6.11 -18.83
C VAL A 529 -14.58 5.65 -17.41
N LEU A 530 -14.90 6.58 -16.52
CA LEU A 530 -15.20 6.31 -15.12
C LEU A 530 -16.49 7.02 -14.71
N TYR A 531 -17.48 6.26 -14.25
CA TYR A 531 -18.62 6.78 -13.52
C TYR A 531 -18.34 6.68 -12.02
N LYS A 532 -18.19 7.84 -11.36
CA LYS A 532 -17.94 7.92 -9.92
C LYS A 532 -18.57 9.20 -9.38
N PRO A 533 -19.83 9.19 -8.92
CA PRO A 533 -20.40 10.34 -8.24
C PRO A 533 -19.65 10.64 -6.94
N VAL A 534 -19.62 11.92 -6.55
CA VAL A 534 -18.93 12.39 -5.33
C VAL A 534 -19.46 11.75 -4.05
N GLU A 535 -20.79 11.66 -3.91
CA GLU A 535 -21.46 11.16 -2.71
C GLU A 535 -21.41 9.62 -2.58
N GLN A 536 -21.17 8.92 -3.68
CA GLN A 536 -21.20 7.46 -3.71
C GLN A 536 -19.85 6.89 -3.27
N ASN A 537 -19.93 5.83 -2.48
CA ASN A 537 -18.77 5.07 -2.05
C ASN A 537 -18.35 3.99 -3.06
N TRP A 538 -18.98 3.92 -4.22
CA TRP A 538 -18.67 2.97 -5.29
C TRP A 538 -18.48 3.68 -6.63
N GLY A 539 -17.84 3.01 -7.58
CA GLY A 539 -17.66 3.50 -8.95
C GLY A 539 -17.58 2.37 -9.96
N LEU A 540 -17.78 2.72 -11.24
CA LEU A 540 -17.67 1.80 -12.36
C LEU A 540 -16.78 2.41 -13.45
N GLY A 541 -15.75 1.69 -13.84
CA GLY A 541 -14.82 2.07 -14.89
C GLY A 541 -14.88 1.11 -16.08
N ALA A 542 -14.52 1.58 -17.25
CA ALA A 542 -14.20 0.73 -18.39
C ALA A 542 -12.97 1.30 -19.11
N GLU A 543 -12.04 0.43 -19.47
CA GLU A 543 -10.85 0.79 -20.24
C GLU A 543 -10.68 -0.13 -21.45
N ILE A 544 -10.10 0.42 -22.52
CA ILE A 544 -9.66 -0.31 -23.69
C ILE A 544 -8.29 0.20 -24.11
N ASN A 545 -7.40 -0.71 -24.49
CA ASN A 545 -6.04 -0.39 -24.91
C ASN A 545 -5.68 -1.16 -26.18
N TYR A 546 -4.99 -0.51 -27.10
CA TYR A 546 -4.29 -1.15 -28.20
C TYR A 546 -2.81 -0.82 -28.07
N VAL A 547 -1.99 -1.85 -27.82
CA VAL A 547 -0.57 -1.66 -27.49
C VAL A 547 0.32 -2.60 -28.27
N LYS A 548 1.55 -2.14 -28.52
CA LYS A 548 2.61 -2.89 -29.16
C LYS A 548 3.82 -2.94 -28.23
N GLN A 549 4.45 -4.11 -28.16
CA GLN A 549 5.61 -4.33 -27.32
C GLN A 549 6.80 -3.53 -27.87
N ARG A 550 7.52 -2.84 -27.00
CA ARG A 550 8.66 -1.98 -27.35
C ARG A 550 9.93 -2.79 -27.54
N ASP A 551 10.89 -2.28 -28.31
CA ASP A 551 12.21 -2.89 -28.40
C ASP A 551 12.94 -2.86 -27.04
N PHE A 552 13.77 -3.88 -26.79
CA PHE A 552 14.47 -4.05 -25.51
C PHE A 552 15.44 -2.90 -25.19
N ASP A 553 15.93 -2.20 -26.22
CA ASP A 553 16.77 -1.01 -26.04
C ASP A 553 16.01 0.19 -25.45
N MET A 554 14.68 0.09 -25.32
CA MET A 554 13.78 1.12 -24.80
C MET A 554 13.94 2.48 -25.48
N ARG A 555 14.22 2.49 -26.78
CA ARG A 555 14.18 3.72 -27.59
C ARG A 555 12.78 3.92 -28.17
N LEU A 556 12.70 4.22 -29.46
CA LEU A 556 11.45 4.51 -30.19
C LEU A 556 10.98 3.33 -31.07
N GLY A 557 11.58 2.16 -30.92
CA GLY A 557 11.27 0.98 -31.71
C GLY A 557 10.21 0.07 -31.06
N PHE A 558 9.65 -0.83 -31.88
CA PHE A 558 8.62 -1.79 -31.48
C PHE A 558 8.90 -3.17 -32.06
N ARG A 559 8.65 -4.19 -31.24
CA ARG A 559 8.66 -5.62 -31.60
C ARG A 559 7.34 -6.01 -32.27
N ASP A 560 7.29 -7.15 -32.95
CA ASP A 560 6.11 -7.55 -33.72
C ASP A 560 4.86 -7.88 -32.87
N TYR A 561 5.01 -8.11 -31.56
CA TYR A 561 3.88 -8.42 -30.69
C TYR A 561 3.00 -7.18 -30.42
N SER A 562 1.70 -7.31 -30.71
CA SER A 562 0.66 -6.32 -30.40
C SER A 562 -0.60 -6.98 -29.86
N VAL A 563 -1.31 -6.29 -28.97
CA VAL A 563 -2.49 -6.83 -28.30
C VAL A 563 -3.53 -5.74 -28.03
N VAL A 564 -4.80 -6.11 -28.14
CA VAL A 564 -5.93 -5.33 -27.62
C VAL A 564 -6.29 -5.88 -26.24
N THR A 565 -6.28 -5.03 -25.23
CA THR A 565 -6.71 -5.34 -23.86
C THR A 565 -7.88 -4.47 -23.46
N GLY A 566 -8.64 -4.87 -22.46
CA GLY A 566 -9.74 -4.06 -21.96
C GLY A 566 -10.37 -4.67 -20.71
N HIS A 567 -10.82 -3.81 -19.81
CA HIS A 567 -11.35 -4.21 -18.51
C HIS A 567 -12.58 -3.39 -18.17
N VAL A 568 -13.54 -4.03 -17.49
CA VAL A 568 -14.58 -3.36 -16.71
C VAL A 568 -14.17 -3.45 -15.25
N SER A 569 -14.21 -2.32 -14.56
CA SER A 569 -13.72 -2.18 -13.19
C SER A 569 -14.85 -1.77 -12.26
N GLY A 570 -15.03 -2.49 -11.16
CA GLY A 570 -15.90 -2.11 -10.04
C GLY A 570 -15.07 -1.67 -8.84
N TYR A 571 -15.47 -0.56 -8.22
CA TYR A 571 -14.77 0.00 -7.06
C TYR A 571 -15.71 0.18 -5.88
N LEU A 572 -15.21 -0.06 -4.66
CA LEU A 572 -15.93 0.15 -3.41
C LEU A 572 -15.00 0.67 -2.32
N ASP A 573 -15.19 1.93 -1.91
CA ASP A 573 -14.54 2.55 -0.77
C ASP A 573 -15.36 2.33 0.52
N MET A 574 -14.71 1.86 1.56
CA MET A 574 -15.31 1.60 2.87
C MET A 574 -14.85 2.65 3.89
N ASN A 575 -15.72 2.98 4.84
CA ASN A 575 -15.47 4.05 5.83
C ASN A 575 -14.32 3.75 6.82
N ASN A 576 -13.84 2.50 6.87
CA ASN A 576 -12.74 2.05 7.73
C ASN A 576 -11.36 2.11 7.04
N GLY A 577 -11.28 2.83 5.91
CA GLY A 577 -10.05 3.02 5.12
C GLY A 577 -9.78 1.91 4.11
N PHE A 578 -10.64 0.90 4.01
CA PHE A 578 -10.50 -0.15 2.99
C PHE A 578 -11.10 0.28 1.65
N ALA A 579 -10.45 -0.09 0.55
CA ALA A 579 -10.97 0.04 -0.80
C ALA A 579 -10.86 -1.31 -1.50
N LEU A 580 -11.96 -1.75 -2.12
CA LEU A 580 -12.01 -2.96 -2.93
C LEU A 580 -12.10 -2.57 -4.40
N GLN A 581 -11.41 -3.33 -5.25
CA GLN A 581 -11.45 -3.19 -6.70
C GLN A 581 -11.53 -4.56 -7.35
N LEU A 582 -12.40 -4.69 -8.35
CA LEU A 582 -12.49 -5.85 -9.21
C LEU A 582 -12.33 -5.38 -10.65
N ASP A 583 -11.30 -5.84 -11.35
CA ASP A 583 -11.10 -5.61 -12.77
C ASP A 583 -11.36 -6.91 -13.52
N ALA A 584 -12.29 -6.96 -14.46
CA ALA A 584 -12.59 -8.14 -15.26
C ALA A 584 -12.41 -7.84 -16.74
N GLY A 585 -11.66 -8.67 -17.46
CA GLY A 585 -11.37 -8.41 -18.86
C GLY A 585 -10.18 -9.18 -19.43
N ARG A 586 -9.59 -8.62 -20.48
CA ARG A 586 -8.50 -9.23 -21.24
C ARG A 586 -7.16 -8.57 -20.91
N TYR A 587 -6.16 -9.40 -20.62
CA TYR A 587 -4.82 -9.01 -20.19
C TYR A 587 -3.79 -9.01 -21.34
N LEU A 588 -2.55 -8.59 -21.05
CA LEU A 588 -1.51 -8.38 -22.05
C LEU A 588 -1.08 -9.64 -22.80
N ALA A 589 -1.07 -10.81 -22.13
CA ALA A 589 -0.78 -12.09 -22.77
C ALA A 589 -1.95 -12.61 -23.63
N GLY A 590 -3.07 -11.88 -23.65
CA GLY A 590 -4.25 -12.18 -24.44
C GLY A 590 -5.30 -13.01 -23.70
N ASP A 591 -4.99 -13.45 -22.49
CA ASP A 591 -5.84 -14.19 -21.56
C ASP A 591 -6.96 -13.35 -20.97
N VAL A 592 -8.04 -14.01 -20.55
CA VAL A 592 -9.25 -13.38 -19.98
C VAL A 592 -9.44 -13.82 -18.54
N GLY A 593 -9.72 -12.87 -17.66
CA GLY A 593 -9.88 -13.17 -16.25
C GLY A 593 -10.34 -12.00 -15.42
N ALA A 594 -10.05 -12.07 -14.12
CA ALA A 594 -10.33 -11.00 -13.20
C ALA A 594 -9.25 -10.82 -12.13
N THR A 595 -8.95 -9.56 -11.80
CA THR A 595 -8.09 -9.14 -10.70
C THR A 595 -8.94 -8.60 -9.57
N PHE A 596 -8.83 -9.21 -8.40
CA PHE A 596 -9.35 -8.65 -7.16
C PHE A 596 -8.23 -7.93 -6.41
N SER A 597 -8.51 -6.71 -5.95
CA SER A 597 -7.60 -5.85 -5.21
C SER A 597 -8.26 -5.34 -3.93
N ILE A 598 -7.47 -5.30 -2.86
CA ILE A 598 -7.86 -4.69 -1.59
C ILE A 598 -6.73 -3.76 -1.11
N ASP A 599 -7.07 -2.51 -0.79
CA ASP A 599 -6.17 -1.54 -0.19
C ASP A 599 -6.69 -1.08 1.16
N ARG A 600 -5.81 -0.82 2.11
CA ARG A 600 -6.10 -0.09 3.35
C ARG A 600 -5.30 1.21 3.33
N THR A 601 -6.01 2.34 3.25
CA THR A 601 -5.46 3.70 3.32
C THR A 601 -5.65 4.27 4.72
N PHE A 602 -4.61 4.94 5.24
CA PHE A 602 -4.61 5.59 6.55
C PHE A 602 -4.64 7.12 6.40
N ASP A 603 -5.13 7.84 7.41
CA ASP A 603 -5.26 9.31 7.40
C ASP A 603 -3.93 10.07 7.24
N ASN A 604 -2.82 9.40 7.50
CA ASN A 604 -1.47 9.94 7.30
C ASN A 604 -0.94 9.72 5.87
N GLY A 605 -1.72 9.07 4.99
CA GLY A 605 -1.39 8.78 3.60
C GLY A 605 -0.78 7.41 3.35
N TRP A 606 -0.46 6.62 4.40
CA TRP A 606 0.03 5.25 4.20
C TRP A 606 -1.01 4.42 3.47
N LYS A 607 -0.58 3.60 2.51
CA LYS A 607 -1.44 2.62 1.85
C LYS A 607 -0.76 1.27 1.85
N VAL A 608 -1.50 0.22 2.20
CA VAL A 608 -1.05 -1.17 2.11
C VAL A 608 -2.13 -1.94 1.38
N GLY A 609 -1.77 -2.66 0.34
CA GLY A 609 -2.73 -3.41 -0.46
C GLY A 609 -2.21 -4.76 -0.91
N ALA A 610 -3.12 -5.60 -1.36
CA ALA A 610 -2.85 -6.88 -1.98
C ALA A 610 -3.75 -7.09 -3.19
N TYR A 611 -3.32 -7.94 -4.10
CA TYR A 611 -4.14 -8.34 -5.24
C TYR A 611 -3.90 -9.81 -5.61
N ALA A 612 -4.90 -10.38 -6.28
CA ALA A 612 -4.83 -11.68 -6.92
C ALA A 612 -5.57 -11.64 -8.26
N THR A 613 -4.98 -12.22 -9.29
CA THR A 613 -5.52 -12.23 -10.66
C THR A 613 -5.68 -13.66 -11.15
N LEU A 614 -6.92 -14.09 -11.37
CA LEU A 614 -7.25 -15.41 -11.91
C LEU A 614 -7.70 -15.26 -13.36
N THR A 615 -7.12 -16.05 -14.27
CA THR A 615 -7.44 -16.03 -15.71
C THR A 615 -7.73 -17.43 -16.24
N ASP A 616 -8.10 -17.52 -17.52
CA ASP A 616 -8.39 -18.76 -18.24
C ASP A 616 -7.14 -19.56 -18.64
N VAL A 617 -5.93 -19.07 -18.29
CA VAL A 617 -4.66 -19.75 -18.54
C VAL A 617 -4.57 -21.03 -17.69
N PRO A 618 -4.29 -22.20 -18.30
CA PRO A 618 -3.99 -23.42 -17.55
C PRO A 618 -2.76 -23.24 -16.66
N ALA A 619 -2.77 -23.83 -15.46
CA ALA A 619 -1.66 -23.69 -14.52
C ALA A 619 -0.31 -24.19 -15.10
N GLU A 620 -0.36 -25.12 -16.06
CA GLU A 620 0.79 -25.65 -16.80
C GLU A 620 1.49 -24.60 -17.66
N ASP A 621 0.70 -23.67 -18.23
CA ASP A 621 1.18 -22.63 -19.14
C ASP A 621 1.59 -21.35 -18.41
N PHE A 622 1.19 -21.19 -17.14
CA PHE A 622 1.47 -20.01 -16.32
C PHE A 622 2.95 -19.90 -15.90
N GLY A 623 3.73 -20.98 -16.04
CA GLY A 623 5.06 -21.14 -15.43
C GLY A 623 4.94 -21.58 -13.96
N GLU A 624 5.86 -21.15 -13.10
CA GLU A 624 5.78 -21.47 -11.67
C GLU A 624 4.60 -20.70 -10.99
N GLY A 625 3.54 -21.43 -10.62
CA GLY A 625 2.35 -20.84 -10.02
C GLY A 625 1.05 -21.32 -10.66
N SER A 626 -0.04 -20.62 -10.37
CA SER A 626 -1.34 -20.88 -11.00
C SER A 626 -2.18 -19.63 -11.24
N PHE A 627 -1.77 -18.49 -10.66
CA PHE A 627 -2.39 -17.19 -10.81
C PHE A 627 -1.43 -16.11 -10.30
N ASP A 628 -1.62 -14.87 -10.74
CA ASP A 628 -0.74 -13.75 -10.37
C ASP A 628 -1.19 -13.10 -9.04
N LYS A 629 -0.22 -12.70 -8.20
CA LYS A 629 -0.48 -12.18 -6.85
C LYS A 629 0.65 -11.30 -6.32
N GLY A 630 0.29 -10.29 -5.53
CA GLY A 630 1.29 -9.43 -4.91
C GLY A 630 0.76 -8.55 -3.78
N VAL A 631 1.70 -7.96 -3.05
CA VAL A 631 1.46 -6.99 -1.98
C VAL A 631 2.12 -5.67 -2.38
N ARG A 632 1.46 -4.55 -2.08
CA ARG A 632 1.97 -3.20 -2.35
C ARG A 632 1.94 -2.35 -1.10
N MET A 633 2.96 -1.53 -0.95
CA MET A 633 3.04 -0.54 0.13
C MET A 633 3.44 0.81 -0.45
N GLU A 634 2.70 1.83 -0.05
CA GLU A 634 2.98 3.23 -0.36
C GLU A 634 3.20 4.00 0.95
N ILE A 635 4.40 4.55 1.09
CA ILE A 635 4.83 5.31 2.26
C ILE A 635 4.94 6.79 1.91
N PRO A 636 4.12 7.67 2.50
CA PRO A 636 4.25 9.11 2.32
C PRO A 636 5.61 9.64 2.76
N LEU A 637 6.26 10.44 1.91
CA LEU A 637 7.52 11.09 2.26
C LEU A 637 7.33 12.03 3.46
N SER A 638 6.16 12.66 3.58
CA SER A 638 5.78 13.54 4.69
C SER A 638 5.93 12.89 6.07
N TRP A 639 5.77 11.56 6.16
CA TRP A 639 6.00 10.80 7.38
C TRP A 639 7.49 10.76 7.77
N ALA A 640 8.40 10.65 6.80
CA ALA A 640 9.84 10.59 7.03
C ALA A 640 10.45 11.98 7.31
N ILE A 641 9.99 13.02 6.60
CA ILE A 641 10.56 14.38 6.70
C ILE A 641 9.83 15.30 7.68
N GLY A 642 8.59 14.96 8.09
CA GLY A 642 7.81 15.70 9.07
C GLY A 642 7.11 16.97 8.55
N THR A 643 7.06 17.17 7.24
CA THR A 643 6.38 18.30 6.56
C THR A 643 5.39 17.78 5.53
N SER A 644 4.29 18.52 5.28
CA SER A 644 3.30 18.11 4.27
C SER A 644 3.91 18.01 2.88
N SER A 645 3.68 16.88 2.22
CA SER A 645 4.08 16.60 0.85
C SER A 645 3.17 15.52 0.27
N LYS A 646 2.77 15.68 -1.01
CA LYS A 646 2.10 14.63 -1.79
C LYS A 646 3.04 13.52 -2.28
N LYS A 647 4.36 13.67 -2.14
CA LYS A 647 5.33 12.69 -2.63
C LYS A 647 5.29 11.42 -1.78
N THR A 648 5.32 10.27 -2.44
CA THR A 648 5.35 8.96 -1.79
C THR A 648 6.53 8.11 -2.27
N VAL A 649 6.96 7.19 -1.43
CA VAL A 649 7.90 6.12 -1.76
C VAL A 649 7.08 4.86 -1.95
N ASN A 650 7.08 4.34 -3.18
CA ASN A 650 6.31 3.17 -3.57
C ASN A 650 7.21 1.95 -3.60
N ASN A 651 6.87 0.93 -2.81
CA ASN A 651 7.48 -0.38 -2.86
C ASN A 651 6.39 -1.40 -3.17
N THR A 652 6.43 -2.00 -4.36
CA THR A 652 5.58 -3.13 -4.71
C THR A 652 6.38 -4.41 -4.53
N LEU A 653 5.92 -5.29 -3.65
CA LEU A 653 6.49 -6.62 -3.42
C LEU A 653 5.59 -7.64 -4.11
N THR A 654 5.94 -8.01 -5.34
CA THR A 654 5.23 -9.06 -6.08
C THR A 654 5.84 -10.42 -5.77
N SER A 655 5.01 -11.46 -5.65
CA SER A 655 5.51 -12.82 -5.44
C SER A 655 6.42 -13.26 -6.58
N LEU A 656 6.01 -12.94 -7.82
CA LEU A 656 6.76 -13.04 -9.08
C LEU A 656 6.15 -12.07 -10.10
N THR A 657 6.96 -11.54 -11.02
CA THR A 657 6.41 -10.85 -12.19
C THR A 657 6.06 -11.90 -13.24
N ARG A 658 4.77 -12.15 -13.48
CA ARG A 658 4.28 -13.19 -14.41
C ARG A 658 3.62 -12.60 -15.64
N ASP A 659 3.51 -13.41 -16.70
CA ASP A 659 2.93 -13.01 -17.98
C ASP A 659 1.39 -13.09 -17.98
N GLY A 660 0.82 -14.13 -17.38
CA GLY A 660 -0.63 -14.29 -17.24
C GLY A 660 -1.22 -13.29 -16.24
N GLY A 661 -2.40 -12.75 -16.54
CA GLY A 661 -3.06 -11.75 -15.69
C GLY A 661 -2.36 -10.39 -15.65
N ALA A 662 -1.38 -10.14 -16.52
CA ALA A 662 -0.62 -8.90 -16.54
C ALA A 662 -1.42 -7.77 -17.19
N ARG A 663 -1.79 -6.75 -16.40
CA ARG A 663 -2.46 -5.54 -16.91
C ARG A 663 -1.45 -4.51 -17.40
N LEU A 664 -1.81 -3.73 -18.42
CA LEU A 664 -1.04 -2.56 -18.86
C LEU A 664 -0.85 -1.57 -17.70
N ASN A 665 0.34 -1.01 -17.55
CA ASN A 665 0.56 0.06 -16.58
C ASN A 665 0.34 1.44 -17.23
N VAL A 666 -0.62 2.20 -16.70
CA VAL A 666 -0.97 3.55 -17.18
C VAL A 666 -0.99 4.48 -15.97
N GLU A 667 -0.21 5.55 -16.00
CA GLU A 667 -0.02 6.44 -14.85
C GLU A 667 -1.29 7.19 -14.45
N ASN A 668 -1.98 7.79 -15.43
CA ASN A 668 -3.07 8.72 -15.18
C ASN A 668 -4.47 8.07 -15.12
N ARG A 669 -4.59 6.83 -14.61
CA ARG A 669 -5.91 6.19 -14.43
C ARG A 669 -6.86 7.07 -13.60
N LEU A 670 -8.13 7.10 -13.98
CA LEU A 670 -9.08 8.09 -13.43
C LEU A 670 -9.43 7.82 -11.96
N TYR A 671 -9.62 6.55 -11.58
CA TYR A 671 -10.09 6.23 -10.23
C TYR A 671 -9.15 6.72 -9.11
N PRO A 672 -7.82 6.45 -9.16
CA PRO A 672 -6.89 7.00 -8.18
C PRO A 672 -6.88 8.53 -8.11
N ILE A 673 -7.09 9.23 -9.23
CA ILE A 673 -7.09 10.70 -9.29
C ILE A 673 -8.31 11.28 -8.57
N VAL A 674 -9.50 10.69 -8.77
CA VAL A 674 -10.75 11.26 -8.24
C VAL A 674 -11.02 10.86 -6.79
N LYS A 675 -10.71 9.61 -6.41
CA LYS A 675 -11.21 9.02 -5.14
C LYS A 675 -10.79 9.79 -3.88
N ASP A 676 -9.59 10.38 -3.88
CA ASP A 676 -9.02 11.06 -2.71
C ASP A 676 -9.72 12.42 -2.41
N TYR A 677 -10.59 12.88 -3.32
CA TYR A 677 -11.41 14.09 -3.19
C TYR A 677 -12.90 13.82 -2.97
N HIS A 678 -13.34 12.56 -2.95
CA HIS A 678 -14.75 12.19 -2.78
C HIS A 678 -15.09 12.02 -1.29
N THR A 679 -16.39 11.87 -1.00
CA THR A 679 -16.94 11.98 0.36
C THR A 679 -16.17 11.18 1.41
N ASN A 680 -15.89 9.89 1.17
CA ASN A 680 -15.20 9.04 2.15
C ASN A 680 -13.80 9.56 2.54
N ALA A 681 -13.01 10.00 1.56
CA ALA A 681 -11.66 10.52 1.80
C ALA A 681 -11.69 11.88 2.52
N VAL A 682 -12.60 12.76 2.11
CA VAL A 682 -12.77 14.08 2.72
C VAL A 682 -13.32 13.97 4.15
N SER A 683 -14.33 13.12 4.38
CA SER A 683 -14.95 12.91 5.69
C SER A 683 -14.00 12.19 6.66
N GLY A 684 -13.26 11.18 6.19
CA GLY A 684 -12.31 10.44 7.02
C GLY A 684 -11.19 11.32 7.56
N SER A 685 -10.88 12.41 6.85
CA SER A 685 -9.80 13.33 7.18
C SER A 685 -10.27 14.71 7.66
N TRP A 686 -11.56 14.88 7.93
CA TRP A 686 -12.19 16.18 8.26
C TRP A 686 -11.58 16.87 9.48
N GLY A 687 -11.02 16.11 10.43
CA GLY A 687 -10.31 16.67 11.58
C GLY A 687 -9.14 17.60 11.21
N ARG A 688 -8.64 17.55 9.96
CA ARG A 688 -7.60 18.46 9.47
C ARG A 688 -8.12 19.67 8.68
N PHE A 689 -9.43 19.80 8.46
CA PHE A 689 -10.00 20.98 7.79
C PHE A 689 -9.64 22.29 8.51
N TRP A 690 -9.67 22.29 9.83
CA TRP A 690 -9.36 23.48 10.62
C TRP A 690 -7.86 23.69 10.84
N ARG A 691 -6.99 22.83 10.28
CA ARG A 691 -5.54 22.91 10.49
C ARG A 691 -4.82 23.81 9.53
#